data_AF-A0A534MY45-F1
#
_entry.id   AF-A0A534MY45-F1
#
_cell.length_a   1.000
_cell.length_b   1.000
_cell.length_c   1.000
_cell.angle_alpha   90.00
_cell.angle_beta   90.00
_cell.angle_gamma   90.00
#
_symmetry.space_group_name_H-M   'P 1'
#
loop_
_entity.id
_entity.type
_entity.pdbx_description
1 polymer ?
#
loop_
_entity_poly.entity_id
_entity_poly.type
_entity_poly.pdbx_seq_one_letter_code
_entity_poly.pdbx_strand_id
1 'polypeptide(L)'
;MRIRRIRKAVFAGIIALTLVLIFARLDAEGAGIKPLFLPVNGIIEICLIMGFVSAIIGLFLRHLEIKNAPRDGQRYLMAKSSMARAIRTAGFAIGLAVVLLLAVTPSLAATLFSDAPQVVQIDPRNREVVTFTSPDPLGVSFVTHATVAVTSGHALVTLTRNGVNVSTVDLNATQRDTLDVEPRMWATSATWSLIFQNQVSNDTYLTFVLEKGVVPTLFSTVPFLLFLYGATETSWWIVLRPVRDRTKSASLSVAANLDEDERVYDGTLQVSNPGPEPDLEPQREIPPATVVASNSRPRNPVSAAPFSIPSAPVSPRPAATAPAEPASPPPRPVARQPETPASLAKKAEGLAAAGNYQDALEAYESALDIDRNYLPALLGRGSCLTRLNRKPEALEVYKGILRNDARNFAAHRMIVRIYADERRWRECLEAVGELLRLRPNDPAALEMKGDALTNLGRRPEALAAYEGAAALDPKNGNLRQKIEEVRVDVPGLLSRALIASASGNYTQALSLFDDILEVEPSNVNALIGKAVAYRRSGKPQEAVNCLDLVLGVQPNNASALLNRGNILFSEGDLEGASEAFDHLTQLYPNDEEAWAAQGDVLVKMGRDDDALRAYAEALKHSPGDEGIQRHILELQAAKVDDSGIFQELFGIKGIGKARAKALIDAGFKTAEDFAKATAKDLMSVKGITRKLADDLLEHFRASLAEAR
;
A
#
# COMPACT_ATOMS: atom_id res chain seq x y z
N MET A 1 -29.16 -10.54 -16.34
CA MET A 1 -28.79 -11.85 -16.94
C MET A 1 -27.31 -12.21 -16.77
N ARG A 2 -26.35 -11.35 -17.13
CA ARG A 2 -24.89 -11.64 -17.02
C ARG A 2 -24.42 -11.95 -15.59
N ILE A 3 -24.87 -11.19 -14.58
CA ILE A 3 -24.49 -11.39 -13.16
C ILE A 3 -24.91 -12.78 -12.63
N ARG A 4 -26.08 -13.29 -13.04
CA ARG A 4 -26.56 -14.62 -12.64
C ARG A 4 -25.72 -15.76 -13.25
N ARG A 5 -25.22 -15.57 -14.48
CA ARG A 5 -24.30 -16.53 -15.14
C ARG A 5 -22.91 -16.49 -14.51
N ILE A 6 -22.39 -15.30 -14.22
CA ILE A 6 -21.10 -15.13 -13.52
C ILE A 6 -21.14 -15.79 -12.15
N ARG A 7 -22.23 -15.59 -11.38
CA ARG A 7 -22.40 -16.26 -10.09
C ARG A 7 -22.34 -17.78 -10.22
N LYS A 8 -23.06 -18.37 -11.20
CA LYS A 8 -23.02 -19.82 -11.43
C LYS A 8 -21.64 -20.31 -11.86
N ALA A 9 -20.94 -19.58 -12.72
CA ALA A 9 -19.61 -19.93 -13.20
C ALA A 9 -18.56 -19.87 -12.08
N VAL A 10 -18.59 -18.82 -11.25
CA VAL A 10 -17.67 -18.67 -10.11
C VAL A 10 -17.90 -19.78 -9.07
N PHE A 11 -19.15 -20.08 -8.73
CA PHE A 11 -19.46 -21.19 -7.82
C PHE A 11 -19.03 -22.55 -8.38
N ALA A 12 -19.24 -22.80 -9.68
CA ALA A 12 -18.79 -24.03 -10.34
C ALA A 12 -17.25 -24.14 -10.35
N GLY A 13 -16.53 -23.04 -10.61
CA GLY A 13 -15.07 -22.99 -10.58
C GLY A 13 -14.49 -23.27 -9.19
N ILE A 14 -15.08 -22.70 -8.13
CA ILE A 14 -14.67 -22.95 -6.74
C ILE A 14 -14.85 -24.44 -6.38
N ILE A 15 -15.97 -25.05 -6.76
CA ILE A 15 -16.23 -26.48 -6.50
C ILE A 15 -15.21 -27.36 -7.25
N ALA A 16 -14.94 -27.06 -8.53
CA ALA A 16 -13.97 -27.81 -9.32
C ALA A 16 -12.55 -27.69 -8.73
N LEU A 17 -12.14 -26.48 -8.34
CA LEU A 17 -10.83 -26.25 -7.72
C LEU A 17 -10.70 -26.97 -6.38
N THR A 18 -11.77 -26.97 -5.57
CA THR A 18 -11.79 -27.68 -4.28
C THR A 18 -11.58 -29.18 -4.49
N LEU A 19 -12.26 -29.77 -5.48
CA LEU A 19 -12.09 -31.19 -5.81
C LEU A 19 -10.65 -31.49 -6.27
N VAL A 20 -10.07 -30.66 -7.14
CA VAL A 20 -8.68 -30.82 -7.60
C VAL A 20 -7.69 -30.76 -6.45
N LEU A 21 -7.84 -29.80 -5.54
CA LEU A 21 -6.96 -29.66 -4.36
C LEU A 21 -7.10 -30.86 -3.40
N ILE A 22 -8.31 -31.38 -3.21
CA ILE A 22 -8.53 -32.60 -2.43
C ILE A 22 -7.85 -33.79 -3.09
N PHE A 23 -7.98 -33.98 -4.40
CA PHE A 23 -7.33 -35.07 -5.12
C PHE A 23 -5.80 -34.98 -5.07
N ALA A 24 -5.24 -33.78 -5.30
CA ALA A 24 -3.80 -33.55 -5.19
C ALA A 24 -3.28 -33.84 -3.76
N ARG A 25 -4.08 -33.54 -2.74
CA ARG A 25 -3.72 -33.82 -1.35
C ARG A 25 -3.77 -35.32 -1.03
N LEU A 26 -4.77 -36.02 -1.53
CA LEU A 26 -4.91 -37.47 -1.34
C LEU A 26 -3.79 -38.27 -2.00
N ASP A 27 -3.35 -37.83 -3.19
CA ASP A 27 -2.22 -38.41 -3.90
C ASP A 27 -0.91 -38.20 -3.14
N ALA A 28 -0.69 -37.00 -2.58
CA ALA A 28 0.50 -36.69 -1.78
C ALA A 28 0.59 -37.47 -0.45
N GLU A 29 -0.54 -37.90 0.12
CA GLU A 29 -0.60 -38.69 1.36
C GLU A 29 -0.66 -40.21 1.09
N GLY A 30 -0.57 -40.65 -0.16
CA GLY A 30 -0.55 -42.07 -0.54
C GLY A 30 -1.87 -42.82 -0.30
N ALA A 31 -2.96 -42.10 -0.06
CA ALA A 31 -4.26 -42.67 0.29
C ALA A 31 -5.05 -43.08 -0.96
N GLY A 32 -5.35 -44.38 -1.10
CA GLY A 32 -6.23 -44.87 -2.17
C GLY A 32 -7.69 -44.46 -1.97
N ILE A 33 -8.49 -44.45 -3.06
CA ILE A 33 -9.90 -43.99 -3.17
C ILE A 33 -10.91 -44.84 -2.34
N LYS A 34 -10.46 -45.59 -1.33
CA LYS A 34 -11.36 -46.38 -0.47
C LYS A 34 -11.99 -45.47 0.60
N PRO A 35 -13.33 -45.39 0.68
CA PRO A 35 -14.04 -44.34 1.42
C PRO A 35 -13.93 -44.43 2.95
N LEU A 36 -13.33 -45.50 3.52
CA LEU A 36 -13.27 -45.73 4.97
C LEU A 36 -11.99 -45.23 5.67
N PHE A 37 -10.95 -44.83 4.91
CA PHE A 37 -9.64 -44.43 5.48
C PHE A 37 -9.09 -43.15 4.84
N LEU A 38 -9.96 -42.17 4.61
CA LEU A 38 -9.52 -40.84 4.19
C LEU A 38 -8.94 -40.09 5.41
N PRO A 39 -7.75 -39.48 5.31
CA PRO A 39 -7.23 -38.60 6.35
C PRO A 39 -8.15 -37.38 6.49
N VAL A 40 -9.02 -37.44 7.51
CA VAL A 40 -10.15 -36.52 7.72
C VAL A 40 -9.67 -35.07 7.95
N ASN A 41 -8.45 -34.89 8.45
CA ASN A 41 -7.97 -33.60 8.94
C ASN A 41 -7.66 -32.59 7.82
N GLY A 42 -7.02 -33.01 6.71
CA GLY A 42 -6.68 -32.10 5.60
C GLY A 42 -7.86 -31.76 4.68
N ILE A 43 -8.80 -32.70 4.51
CA ILE A 43 -9.97 -32.52 3.65
C ILE A 43 -10.96 -31.53 4.28
N ILE A 44 -11.18 -31.61 5.60
CA ILE A 44 -12.09 -30.71 6.32
C ILE A 44 -11.60 -29.26 6.27
N GLU A 45 -10.29 -29.03 6.41
CA GLU A 45 -9.71 -27.68 6.38
C GLU A 45 -9.85 -27.02 5.01
N ILE A 46 -9.55 -27.75 3.92
CA ILE A 46 -9.77 -27.27 2.54
C ILE A 46 -11.26 -26.98 2.32
N CYS A 47 -12.16 -27.88 2.75
CA CYS A 47 -13.60 -27.67 2.64
C CYS A 47 -14.09 -26.43 3.40
N LEU A 48 -13.56 -26.17 4.60
CA LEU A 48 -13.94 -25.03 5.44
C LEU A 48 -13.40 -23.70 4.88
N ILE A 49 -12.16 -23.66 4.41
CA ILE A 49 -11.58 -22.46 3.78
C ILE A 49 -12.37 -22.12 2.52
N MET A 50 -12.63 -23.11 1.66
CA MET A 50 -13.40 -22.89 0.43
C MET A 50 -14.86 -22.55 0.71
N GLY A 51 -15.46 -23.12 1.77
CA GLY A 51 -16.78 -22.75 2.27
C GLY A 51 -16.85 -21.31 2.77
N PHE A 52 -15.84 -20.85 3.51
CA PHE A 52 -15.73 -19.48 4.01
C PHE A 52 -15.56 -18.47 2.86
N VAL A 53 -14.67 -18.76 1.91
CA VAL A 53 -14.46 -17.93 0.71
C VAL A 53 -15.74 -17.85 -0.13
N SER A 54 -16.42 -18.99 -0.31
CA SER A 54 -17.70 -19.07 -1.00
C SER A 54 -18.79 -18.26 -0.30
N ALA A 55 -18.80 -18.21 1.03
CA ALA A 55 -19.74 -17.40 1.80
C ALA A 55 -19.46 -15.89 1.71
N ILE A 56 -18.19 -15.46 1.76
CA ILE A 56 -17.81 -14.06 1.52
C ILE A 56 -18.28 -13.62 0.13
N ILE A 57 -17.92 -14.39 -0.90
CA ILE A 57 -18.34 -14.12 -2.28
C ILE A 57 -19.87 -14.15 -2.37
N GLY A 58 -20.50 -15.13 -1.75
CA GLY A 58 -21.96 -15.30 -1.70
C GLY A 58 -22.69 -14.12 -1.08
N LEU A 59 -22.15 -13.55 0.00
CA LEU A 59 -22.68 -12.42 0.77
C LEU A 59 -22.57 -11.11 -0.04
N PHE A 60 -21.42 -10.86 -0.65
CA PHE A 60 -21.22 -9.68 -1.50
C PHE A 60 -22.02 -9.73 -2.81
N LEU A 61 -22.23 -10.93 -3.38
CA LEU A 61 -23.01 -11.11 -4.60
C LEU A 61 -24.53 -11.32 -4.35
N ARG A 62 -25.00 -11.35 -3.09
CA ARG A 62 -26.38 -11.75 -2.72
C ARG A 62 -27.46 -10.83 -3.27
N HIS A 63 -27.15 -9.54 -3.51
CA HIS A 63 -28.15 -8.53 -3.90
C HIS A 63 -27.67 -7.53 -4.97
N LEU A 64 -26.82 -7.95 -5.91
CA LEU A 64 -26.46 -7.13 -7.09
C LEU A 64 -27.59 -7.02 -8.13
N GLU A 65 -28.85 -7.25 -7.75
CA GLU A 65 -29.98 -7.12 -8.66
C GLU A 65 -30.32 -5.64 -8.88
N ILE A 66 -30.13 -5.16 -10.12
CA ILE A 66 -30.67 -3.89 -10.58
C ILE A 66 -32.19 -4.09 -10.72
N LYS A 67 -32.94 -3.86 -9.64
CA LYS A 67 -34.41 -3.81 -9.66
C LYS A 67 -34.83 -2.36 -9.45
N ASN A 68 -35.59 -1.83 -10.41
CA ASN A 68 -36.21 -0.50 -10.41
C ASN A 68 -35.27 0.69 -10.72
N ALA A 69 -34.45 0.60 -11.75
CA ALA A 69 -33.82 1.78 -12.33
C ALA A 69 -34.67 2.27 -13.53
N PRO A 70 -35.34 3.43 -13.42
CA PRO A 70 -36.26 3.91 -14.46
C PRO A 70 -35.54 4.53 -15.68
N ARG A 71 -34.27 4.94 -15.57
CA ARG A 71 -33.49 5.60 -16.64
C ARG A 71 -32.15 4.90 -16.94
N ASP A 72 -31.63 5.05 -18.16
CA ASP A 72 -30.48 4.28 -18.68
C ASP A 72 -29.12 4.69 -18.10
N GLY A 73 -28.89 5.98 -17.86
CA GLY A 73 -27.66 6.46 -17.21
C GLY A 73 -27.49 5.90 -15.78
N GLN A 74 -28.59 5.84 -15.02
CA GLN A 74 -28.59 5.21 -13.69
C GLN A 74 -28.33 3.71 -13.75
N ARG A 75 -28.84 3.00 -14.76
CA ARG A 75 -28.56 1.56 -14.97
C ARG A 75 -27.09 1.32 -15.26
N TYR A 76 -26.47 2.13 -16.12
CA TYR A 76 -25.07 2.00 -16.48
C TYR A 76 -24.14 2.27 -15.29
N LEU A 77 -24.38 3.35 -14.54
CA LEU A 77 -23.57 3.70 -13.37
C LEU A 77 -23.74 2.69 -12.23
N MET A 78 -24.96 2.19 -11.99
CA MET A 78 -25.20 1.12 -11.03
C MET A 78 -24.56 -0.21 -11.48
N ALA A 79 -24.53 -0.52 -12.78
CA ALA A 79 -23.87 -1.71 -13.31
C ALA A 79 -22.34 -1.62 -13.23
N LYS A 80 -21.73 -0.49 -13.60
CA LYS A 80 -20.27 -0.30 -13.61
C LYS A 80 -19.69 -0.30 -12.19
N SER A 81 -20.31 0.45 -11.27
CA SER A 81 -19.87 0.51 -9.87
C SER A 81 -20.08 -0.80 -9.12
N SER A 82 -21.16 -1.55 -9.42
CA SER A 82 -21.40 -2.87 -8.84
C SER A 82 -20.44 -3.93 -9.37
N MET A 83 -20.10 -3.89 -10.66
CA MET A 83 -19.19 -4.85 -11.29
C MET A 83 -17.75 -4.65 -10.82
N ALA A 84 -17.27 -3.40 -10.75
CA ALA A 84 -15.95 -3.07 -10.21
C ALA A 84 -15.82 -3.43 -8.71
N ARG A 85 -16.91 -3.29 -7.94
CA ARG A 85 -16.94 -3.72 -6.53
C ARG A 85 -16.90 -5.25 -6.43
N ALA A 86 -17.68 -5.95 -7.25
CA ALA A 86 -17.71 -7.42 -7.29
C ALA A 86 -16.35 -8.02 -7.65
N ILE A 87 -15.65 -7.44 -8.63
CA ILE A 87 -14.32 -7.90 -9.05
C ILE A 87 -13.29 -7.71 -7.94
N ARG A 88 -13.24 -6.53 -7.30
CA ARG A 88 -12.31 -6.28 -6.19
C ARG A 88 -12.57 -7.19 -4.99
N THR A 89 -13.84 -7.43 -4.64
CA THR A 89 -14.18 -8.36 -3.56
C THR A 89 -13.85 -9.80 -3.89
N ALA A 90 -14.00 -10.22 -5.15
CA ALA A 90 -13.60 -11.54 -5.60
C ALA A 90 -12.08 -11.71 -5.56
N GLY A 91 -11.33 -10.71 -6.02
CA GLY A 91 -9.87 -10.70 -5.96
C GLY A 91 -9.33 -10.78 -4.52
N PHE A 92 -9.90 -10.00 -3.60
CA PHE A 92 -9.54 -10.06 -2.17
C PHE A 92 -9.85 -11.44 -1.57
N ALA A 93 -11.04 -12.00 -1.85
CA ALA A 93 -11.43 -13.31 -1.34
C ALA A 93 -10.53 -14.44 -1.87
N ILE A 94 -10.11 -14.37 -3.14
CA ILE A 94 -9.17 -15.32 -3.75
C ILE A 94 -7.78 -15.17 -3.12
N GLY A 95 -7.29 -13.94 -2.95
CA GLY A 95 -6.00 -13.69 -2.29
C GLY A 95 -5.97 -14.22 -0.86
N LEU A 96 -7.04 -13.99 -0.09
CA LEU A 96 -7.19 -14.54 1.26
C LEU A 96 -7.24 -16.07 1.25
N ALA A 97 -7.92 -16.69 0.27
CA ALA A 97 -7.96 -18.13 0.10
C ALA A 97 -6.57 -18.72 -0.16
N VAL A 98 -5.77 -18.09 -1.02
CA VAL A 98 -4.40 -18.51 -1.34
C VAL A 98 -3.51 -18.42 -0.11
N VAL A 99 -3.57 -17.33 0.64
CA VAL A 99 -2.79 -17.17 1.88
C VAL A 99 -3.18 -18.21 2.94
N LEU A 100 -4.48 -18.46 3.13
CA LEU A 100 -4.95 -19.47 4.07
C LEU A 100 -4.61 -20.90 3.64
N LEU A 101 -4.64 -21.20 2.33
CA LEU A 101 -4.22 -22.50 1.80
C LEU A 101 -2.71 -22.71 1.92
N LEU A 102 -1.89 -21.68 1.66
CA LEU A 102 -0.43 -21.71 1.84
C LEU A 102 -0.04 -22.01 3.29
N ALA A 103 -0.77 -21.44 4.26
CA ALA A 103 -0.53 -21.68 5.69
C ALA A 103 -0.84 -23.13 6.13
N VAL A 104 -1.62 -23.87 5.34
CA VAL A 104 -2.11 -25.22 5.69
C VAL A 104 -1.38 -26.33 4.91
N THR A 105 -0.54 -26.01 3.92
CA THR A 105 0.25 -27.00 3.17
C THR A 105 1.62 -27.29 3.82
N PRO A 106 1.86 -28.48 4.43
CA PRO A 106 3.08 -28.76 5.20
C PRO A 106 4.36 -28.85 4.36
N SER A 107 4.27 -29.28 3.10
CA SER A 107 5.43 -29.50 2.23
C SER A 107 6.12 -28.20 1.78
N LEU A 108 5.39 -27.09 1.68
CA LEU A 108 5.95 -25.79 1.35
C LEU A 108 6.51 -25.08 2.60
N ALA A 109 5.92 -25.29 3.77
CA ALA A 109 6.44 -24.76 5.03
C ALA A 109 7.80 -25.39 5.38
N ALA A 110 7.96 -26.71 5.16
CA ALA A 110 9.22 -27.40 5.37
C ALA A 110 10.39 -26.79 4.56
N THR A 111 10.16 -26.34 3.32
CA THR A 111 11.23 -25.74 2.49
C THR A 111 11.53 -24.27 2.83
N LEU A 112 10.53 -23.51 3.32
CA LEU A 112 10.67 -22.10 3.65
C LEU A 112 11.28 -21.84 5.04
N PHE A 113 11.07 -22.76 5.99
CA PHE A 113 11.44 -22.57 7.40
C PHE A 113 12.55 -23.49 7.90
N SER A 114 12.99 -24.49 7.12
CA SER A 114 14.13 -25.33 7.50
C SER A 114 15.44 -24.54 7.49
N ASP A 115 16.35 -24.90 8.39
CA ASP A 115 17.67 -24.28 8.44
C ASP A 115 18.49 -24.69 7.21
N ALA A 116 19.38 -23.80 6.75
CA ALA A 116 20.32 -24.14 5.68
C ALA A 116 21.20 -25.34 6.07
N PRO A 117 21.60 -26.22 5.12
CA PRO A 117 22.44 -27.37 5.42
C PRO A 117 23.75 -26.92 6.08
N GLN A 118 24.02 -27.44 7.27
CA GLN A 118 25.24 -27.14 8.01
C GLN A 118 26.26 -28.25 7.81
N VAL A 119 27.50 -27.87 7.48
CA VAL A 119 28.62 -28.79 7.32
C VAL A 119 29.41 -28.84 8.63
N VAL A 120 29.70 -30.04 9.10
CA VAL A 120 30.39 -30.30 10.36
C VAL A 120 31.63 -31.17 10.07
N GLN A 121 32.80 -30.72 10.51
CA GLN A 121 34.05 -31.46 10.41
C GLN A 121 34.44 -31.98 11.79
N ILE A 122 34.58 -33.29 11.93
CA ILE A 122 34.90 -33.94 13.19
C ILE A 122 36.31 -34.50 13.13
N ASP A 123 37.19 -33.97 13.99
CA ASP A 123 38.57 -34.44 14.14
C ASP A 123 38.63 -35.94 14.50
N PRO A 124 39.77 -36.61 14.23
CA PRO A 124 39.95 -38.02 14.53
C PRO A 124 39.67 -38.37 15.99
N ARG A 125 38.81 -39.36 16.23
CA ARG A 125 38.38 -39.82 17.57
C ARG A 125 37.78 -38.72 18.46
N ASN A 126 37.37 -37.59 17.89
CA ASN A 126 36.74 -36.51 18.62
C ASN A 126 35.20 -36.62 18.57
N ARG A 127 34.54 -35.83 19.41
CA ARG A 127 33.08 -35.68 19.44
C ARG A 127 32.70 -34.22 19.28
N GLU A 128 31.61 -33.98 18.55
CA GLU A 128 31.02 -32.67 18.39
C GLU A 128 29.56 -32.68 18.82
N VAL A 129 29.08 -31.59 19.40
CA VAL A 129 27.72 -31.50 19.94
C VAL A 129 27.06 -30.23 19.44
N VAL A 130 25.96 -30.39 18.72
CA VAL A 130 25.10 -29.28 18.29
C VAL A 130 23.85 -29.27 19.14
N THR A 131 23.59 -28.15 19.81
CA THR A 131 22.42 -27.99 20.69
C THR A 131 21.41 -27.03 20.10
N PHE A 132 20.13 -27.36 20.21
CA PHE A 132 19.01 -26.53 19.76
C PHE A 132 17.81 -26.67 20.69
N THR A 133 16.86 -25.72 20.63
CA THR A 133 15.64 -25.75 21.43
C THR A 133 14.42 -26.02 20.54
N SER A 134 13.48 -26.81 21.04
CA SER A 134 12.21 -27.10 20.35
C SER A 134 11.09 -27.20 21.40
N PRO A 135 10.02 -26.38 21.32
CA PRO A 135 9.79 -25.31 20.33
C PRO A 135 10.77 -24.13 20.47
N ASP A 136 10.84 -23.28 19.43
CA ASP A 136 11.66 -22.06 19.43
C ASP A 136 11.26 -21.07 20.56
N PRO A 137 12.11 -20.08 20.92
CA PRO A 137 11.83 -19.17 22.05
C PRO A 137 10.53 -18.36 21.91
N LEU A 138 9.99 -18.24 20.69
CA LEU A 138 8.76 -17.53 20.40
C LEU A 138 7.53 -18.46 20.32
N GLY A 139 7.73 -19.79 20.39
CA GLY A 139 6.68 -20.81 20.28
C GLY A 139 6.06 -20.94 18.89
N VAL A 140 6.71 -20.42 17.84
CA VAL A 140 6.19 -20.30 16.47
C VAL A 140 6.55 -21.53 15.62
N SER A 141 7.76 -22.07 15.80
CA SER A 141 8.24 -23.23 15.06
C SER A 141 8.75 -24.33 15.98
N PHE A 142 8.62 -25.58 15.54
CA PHE A 142 9.20 -26.75 16.20
C PHE A 142 10.00 -27.58 15.20
N VAL A 143 11.15 -28.09 15.62
CA VAL A 143 11.92 -29.04 14.84
C VAL A 143 11.18 -30.38 14.86
N THR A 144 10.90 -30.92 13.67
CA THR A 144 10.16 -32.19 13.49
C THR A 144 11.10 -33.35 13.23
N HIS A 145 12.12 -33.13 12.40
CA HIS A 145 13.09 -34.13 12.03
C HIS A 145 14.47 -33.48 11.95
N ALA A 146 15.51 -34.24 12.26
CA ALA A 146 16.89 -33.86 12.01
C ALA A 146 17.48 -34.83 10.99
N THR A 147 17.75 -34.32 9.79
CA THR A 147 18.26 -35.15 8.71
C THR A 147 19.77 -35.02 8.64
N VAL A 148 20.49 -36.14 8.74
CA VAL A 148 21.96 -36.18 8.81
C VAL A 148 22.51 -37.05 7.69
N ALA A 149 23.53 -36.55 6.99
CA ALA A 149 24.21 -37.27 5.92
C ALA A 149 25.73 -37.18 6.07
N VAL A 150 26.43 -38.32 6.05
CA VAL A 150 27.90 -38.36 6.12
C VAL A 150 28.46 -38.27 4.71
N THR A 151 29.23 -37.22 4.43
CA THR A 151 29.85 -36.98 3.13
C THR A 151 31.09 -37.86 2.95
N SER A 152 31.90 -38.00 4.00
CA SER A 152 33.10 -38.86 4.02
C SER A 152 33.47 -39.23 5.45
N GLY A 153 33.82 -40.49 5.71
CA GLY A 153 34.19 -41.01 7.03
C GLY A 153 33.13 -41.95 7.64
N HIS A 154 33.15 -42.12 8.97
CA HIS A 154 32.17 -42.93 9.71
C HIS A 154 31.85 -42.22 11.03
N ALA A 155 30.58 -41.89 11.25
CA ALA A 155 30.13 -41.17 12.43
C ALA A 155 28.93 -41.85 13.08
N LEU A 156 29.02 -42.00 14.39
CA LEU A 156 27.88 -42.37 15.23
C LEU A 156 27.16 -41.09 15.66
N VAL A 157 25.88 -40.98 15.32
CA VAL A 157 25.05 -39.80 15.57
C VAL A 157 24.01 -40.14 16.63
N THR A 158 24.02 -39.42 17.75
CA THR A 158 23.07 -39.62 18.85
C THR A 158 22.22 -38.37 19.07
N LEU A 159 20.90 -38.52 19.00
CA LEU A 159 19.95 -37.49 19.38
C LEU A 159 19.62 -37.62 20.87
N THR A 160 19.74 -36.52 21.59
CA THR A 160 19.43 -36.44 23.03
C THR A 160 18.40 -35.37 23.31
N ARG A 161 17.56 -35.61 24.33
CA ARG A 161 16.57 -34.66 24.86
C ARG A 161 16.86 -34.42 26.33
N ASN A 162 17.13 -33.17 26.71
CA ASN A 162 17.54 -32.78 28.06
C ASN A 162 18.68 -33.66 28.62
N GLY A 163 19.60 -34.08 27.75
CA GLY A 163 20.73 -34.95 28.10
C GLY A 163 20.43 -36.45 28.15
N VAL A 164 19.21 -36.89 27.84
CA VAL A 164 18.83 -38.32 27.75
C VAL A 164 18.85 -38.77 26.29
N ASN A 165 19.51 -39.90 25.99
CA ASN A 165 19.56 -40.47 24.64
C ASN A 165 18.17 -40.93 24.18
N VAL A 166 17.76 -40.44 23.01
CA VAL A 166 16.47 -40.77 22.38
C VAL A 166 16.67 -41.77 21.25
N SER A 167 17.63 -41.50 20.38
CA SER A 167 17.97 -42.36 19.24
C SER A 167 19.45 -42.24 18.89
N THR A 168 20.01 -43.31 18.34
CA THR A 168 21.39 -43.37 17.87
C THR A 168 21.42 -44.09 16.54
N VAL A 169 22.14 -43.51 15.58
CA VAL A 169 22.31 -44.04 14.22
C VAL A 169 23.78 -44.08 13.88
N ASP A 170 24.23 -45.17 13.26
CA ASP A 170 25.60 -45.36 12.80
C ASP A 170 25.67 -45.16 11.29
N LEU A 171 26.44 -44.16 10.84
CA LEU A 171 26.44 -43.69 9.45
C LEU A 171 27.83 -43.78 8.81
N ASN A 172 27.92 -44.53 7.72
CA ASN A 172 29.09 -44.60 6.84
C ASN A 172 29.07 -43.52 5.75
N ALA A 173 30.20 -43.35 5.07
CA ALA A 173 30.34 -42.44 3.95
C ALA A 173 29.21 -42.63 2.92
N THR A 174 28.60 -41.52 2.49
CA THR A 174 27.45 -41.43 1.57
C THR A 174 26.10 -41.93 2.10
N GLN A 175 26.02 -42.33 3.38
CA GLN A 175 24.74 -42.66 4.01
C GLN A 175 24.06 -41.43 4.60
N ARG A 176 22.72 -41.46 4.57
CA ARG A 176 21.83 -40.43 5.12
C ARG A 176 20.75 -41.12 5.94
N ASP A 177 20.41 -40.52 7.07
CA ASP A 177 19.28 -40.96 7.89
C ASP A 177 18.54 -39.77 8.51
N THR A 178 17.32 -40.00 8.96
CA THR A 178 16.41 -38.99 9.51
C THR A 178 16.05 -39.36 10.94
N LEU A 179 16.40 -38.50 11.88
CA LEU A 179 16.14 -38.68 13.31
C LEU A 179 14.86 -37.93 13.70
N ASP A 180 13.86 -38.67 14.20
CA ASP A 180 12.60 -38.08 14.65
C ASP A 180 12.78 -37.25 15.93
N VAL A 181 12.37 -35.98 15.88
CA VAL A 181 12.34 -35.07 17.03
C VAL A 181 10.89 -34.91 17.45
N GLU A 182 10.47 -35.55 18.57
CA GLU A 182 9.06 -35.60 18.99
C GLU A 182 8.39 -34.20 19.00
N PRO A 183 7.38 -33.96 18.13
CA PRO A 183 6.68 -32.68 18.10
C PRO A 183 5.51 -32.71 19.08
N ARG A 184 5.65 -32.09 20.26
CA ARG A 184 4.52 -31.92 21.19
C ARG A 184 4.30 -30.45 21.53
N MET A 185 3.20 -29.90 21.04
CA MET A 185 2.83 -28.46 21.07
C MET A 185 2.66 -27.86 22.49
N TRP A 186 2.74 -28.69 23.54
CA TRP A 186 2.53 -28.31 24.95
C TRP A 186 3.59 -28.88 25.88
N ALA A 187 4.66 -29.47 25.33
CA ALA A 187 5.82 -29.81 26.13
C ALA A 187 6.56 -28.53 26.49
N THR A 188 7.00 -28.42 27.74
CA THR A 188 7.97 -27.38 28.14
C THR A 188 9.17 -27.41 27.21
N SER A 189 9.69 -26.23 26.83
CA SER A 189 10.89 -26.10 26.00
C SER A 189 11.94 -27.12 26.40
N ALA A 190 12.30 -28.01 25.48
CA ALA A 190 13.32 -29.02 25.71
C ALA A 190 14.59 -28.64 24.96
N THR A 191 15.73 -28.85 25.62
CA THR A 191 17.03 -28.73 24.97
C THR A 191 17.33 -30.04 24.27
N TRP A 192 17.46 -29.98 22.96
CA TRP A 192 17.84 -31.11 22.12
C TRP A 192 19.31 -30.98 21.73
N SER A 193 20.02 -32.09 21.67
CA SER A 193 21.40 -32.11 21.21
C SER A 193 21.65 -33.25 20.25
N LEU A 194 22.27 -32.95 19.11
CA LEU A 194 22.86 -33.92 18.19
C LEU A 194 24.33 -34.08 18.57
N ILE A 195 24.71 -35.29 18.95
CA ILE A 195 26.07 -35.66 19.31
C ILE A 195 26.63 -36.47 18.16
N PHE A 196 27.68 -35.97 17.53
CA PHE A 196 28.39 -36.65 16.46
C PHE A 196 29.72 -37.19 16.99
N GLN A 197 29.97 -38.49 16.82
CA GLN A 197 31.19 -39.14 17.28
C GLN A 197 31.92 -39.81 16.12
N ASN A 198 33.14 -39.37 15.83
CA ASN A 198 33.97 -39.95 14.78
C ASN A 198 34.53 -41.31 15.23
N GLN A 199 34.23 -42.35 14.45
CA GLN A 199 34.65 -43.73 14.73
C GLN A 199 35.95 -44.11 14.02
N VAL A 200 36.52 -43.21 13.20
CA VAL A 200 37.72 -43.44 12.39
C VAL A 200 38.87 -42.56 12.89
N SER A 201 40.10 -42.96 12.58
CA SER A 201 41.33 -42.20 12.84
C SER A 201 41.59 -41.07 11.84
N ASN A 202 40.68 -40.82 10.90
CA ASN A 202 40.75 -39.75 9.92
C ASN A 202 39.55 -38.81 10.10
N ASP A 203 39.65 -37.60 9.57
CA ASP A 203 38.58 -36.60 9.63
C ASP A 203 37.28 -37.13 9.00
N THR A 204 36.16 -36.91 9.68
CA THR A 204 34.83 -37.23 9.17
C THR A 204 34.06 -35.94 8.87
N TYR A 205 33.51 -35.84 7.67
CA TYR A 205 32.69 -34.72 7.23
C TYR A 205 31.25 -35.16 7.11
N LEU A 206 30.34 -34.42 7.73
CA LEU A 206 28.91 -34.66 7.63
C LEU A 206 28.14 -33.36 7.44
N THR A 207 26.91 -33.50 6.96
CA THR A 207 25.96 -32.42 6.82
C THR A 207 24.69 -32.75 7.59
N PHE A 208 24.08 -31.76 8.23
CA PHE A 208 22.77 -31.94 8.83
C PHE A 208 21.84 -30.76 8.52
N VAL A 209 20.55 -31.05 8.50
CA VAL A 209 19.46 -30.10 8.29
C VAL A 209 18.42 -30.33 9.38
N LEU A 210 18.04 -29.25 10.09
CA LEU A 210 16.92 -29.28 11.02
C LEU A 210 15.65 -28.89 10.28
N GLU A 211 14.75 -29.86 10.10
CA GLU A 211 13.49 -29.66 9.38
C GLU A 211 12.44 -29.11 10.35
N LYS A 212 12.12 -27.83 10.18
CA LYS A 212 11.17 -27.10 11.05
C LYS A 212 9.77 -27.16 10.47
N GLY A 213 8.82 -27.56 11.32
CA GLY A 213 7.39 -27.42 11.07
C GLY A 213 6.86 -26.11 11.66
N VAL A 214 5.87 -25.51 10.98
CA VAL A 214 5.03 -24.44 11.52
C VAL A 214 3.71 -25.08 11.94
N VAL A 215 3.21 -24.76 13.12
CA VAL A 215 1.99 -25.33 13.74
C VAL A 215 0.83 -25.54 12.78
N PRO A 216 0.38 -26.80 12.55
CA PRO A 216 -0.92 -27.05 11.95
C PRO A 216 -1.57 -28.27 12.60
N THR A 217 -2.22 -28.13 13.77
CA THR A 217 -3.02 -29.26 14.30
C THR A 217 -4.29 -28.80 15.01
N LEU A 218 -5.37 -28.79 14.21
CA LEU A 218 -6.79 -29.02 14.52
C LEU A 218 -7.55 -28.13 15.52
N PHE A 219 -6.94 -27.54 16.55
CA PHE A 219 -7.69 -26.75 17.52
C PHE A 219 -7.66 -25.22 17.29
N SER A 220 -6.83 -24.73 16.35
CA SER A 220 -6.80 -23.30 16.01
C SER A 220 -7.39 -22.95 14.65
N THR A 221 -7.56 -23.89 13.71
CA THR A 221 -8.05 -23.58 12.35
C THR A 221 -9.57 -23.73 12.26
N VAL A 222 -10.14 -24.86 12.66
CA VAL A 222 -11.58 -25.12 12.48
C VAL A 222 -12.46 -24.22 13.36
N PRO A 223 -12.24 -24.08 14.69
CA PRO A 223 -13.03 -23.16 15.51
C PRO A 223 -12.82 -21.69 15.14
N PHE A 224 -11.61 -21.31 14.71
CA PHE A 224 -11.28 -19.97 14.25
C PHE A 224 -11.91 -19.64 12.90
N LEU A 225 -11.94 -20.59 11.96
CA LEU A 225 -12.63 -20.43 10.68
C LEU A 225 -14.15 -20.37 10.88
N LEU A 226 -14.71 -21.16 11.81
CA LEU A 226 -16.11 -21.03 12.23
C LEU A 226 -16.39 -19.69 12.92
N PHE A 227 -15.46 -19.20 13.74
CA PHE A 227 -15.54 -17.88 14.37
C PHE A 227 -15.46 -16.76 13.34
N LEU A 228 -14.52 -16.80 12.39
CA LEU A 228 -14.41 -15.86 11.28
C LEU A 228 -15.67 -15.89 10.40
N TYR A 229 -16.20 -17.08 10.13
CA TYR A 229 -17.47 -17.24 9.42
C TYR A 229 -18.63 -16.56 10.17
N GLY A 230 -18.75 -16.80 11.48
CA GLY A 230 -19.75 -16.13 12.31
C GLY A 230 -19.55 -14.61 12.41
N ALA A 231 -18.31 -14.16 12.54
CA ALA A 231 -17.92 -12.76 12.62
C ALA A 231 -18.21 -12.01 11.31
N THR A 232 -18.02 -12.64 10.16
CA THR A 232 -18.33 -12.01 8.85
C THR A 232 -19.83 -11.87 8.61
N GLU A 233 -20.64 -12.88 8.94
CA GLU A 233 -22.11 -12.80 8.86
C GLU A 233 -22.67 -11.76 9.86
N THR A 234 -22.16 -11.71 11.09
CA THR A 234 -22.59 -10.70 12.08
C THR A 234 -22.14 -9.28 11.70
N SER A 235 -20.91 -9.11 11.21
CA SER A 235 -20.39 -7.82 10.72
C SER A 235 -21.21 -7.28 9.55
N TRP A 236 -21.73 -8.15 8.69
CA TRP A 236 -22.64 -7.74 7.63
C TRP A 236 -23.92 -7.12 8.17
N TRP A 237 -24.57 -7.78 9.12
CA TRP A 237 -25.84 -7.31 9.69
C TRP A 237 -25.69 -6.03 10.49
N ILE A 238 -24.59 -5.87 11.24
CA ILE A 238 -24.39 -4.75 12.17
C ILE A 238 -23.77 -3.53 11.49
N VAL A 239 -22.78 -3.72 10.61
CA VAL A 239 -21.96 -2.60 10.10
C VAL A 239 -22.25 -2.33 8.62
N LEU A 240 -22.17 -3.36 7.78
CA LEU A 240 -22.23 -3.16 6.33
C LEU A 240 -23.64 -2.87 5.82
N ARG A 241 -24.66 -3.52 6.39
CA ARG A 241 -26.07 -3.33 6.00
C ARG A 241 -26.55 -1.89 6.27
N PRO A 242 -26.36 -1.28 7.45
CA PRO A 242 -26.77 0.11 7.68
C PRO A 242 -26.02 1.13 6.81
N VAL A 243 -24.71 0.95 6.60
CA VAL A 243 -23.90 1.84 5.74
C VAL A 243 -24.37 1.76 4.29
N ARG A 244 -24.70 0.55 3.80
CA ARG A 244 -25.31 0.36 2.48
C ARG A 244 -26.67 1.06 2.38
N ASP A 245 -27.51 0.94 3.40
CA ASP A 245 -28.84 1.53 3.36
C ASP A 245 -28.76 3.07 3.36
N ARG A 246 -27.80 3.67 4.09
CA ARG A 246 -27.49 5.12 4.04
C ARG A 246 -26.93 5.58 2.69
N THR A 247 -26.04 4.79 2.10
CA THR A 247 -25.47 5.12 0.77
C THR A 247 -26.50 4.97 -0.34
N LYS A 248 -27.42 4.01 -0.22
CA LYS A 248 -28.56 3.87 -1.12
C LYS A 248 -29.53 5.06 -1.01
N SER A 249 -29.83 5.55 0.19
CA SER A 249 -30.65 6.75 0.36
C SER A 249 -29.97 8.01 -0.18
N ALA A 250 -28.66 8.16 0.04
CA ALA A 250 -27.88 9.29 -0.47
C ALA A 250 -27.75 9.27 -2.00
N SER A 251 -27.58 8.09 -2.62
CA SER A 251 -27.54 8.00 -4.09
C SER A 251 -28.90 8.27 -4.72
N LEU A 252 -30.00 7.91 -4.04
CA LEU A 252 -31.36 8.27 -4.47
C LEU A 252 -31.63 9.78 -4.36
N SER A 253 -31.12 10.47 -3.33
CA SER A 253 -31.27 11.93 -3.19
C SER A 253 -30.41 12.73 -4.17
N VAL A 254 -29.20 12.25 -4.48
CA VAL A 254 -28.32 12.88 -5.49
C VAL A 254 -28.88 12.69 -6.90
N ALA A 255 -29.48 11.54 -7.18
CA ALA A 255 -30.15 11.27 -8.46
C ALA A 255 -31.35 12.18 -8.71
N ALA A 256 -32.06 12.61 -7.67
CA ALA A 256 -33.20 13.55 -7.76
C ALA A 256 -32.77 15.01 -7.97
N ASN A 257 -31.48 15.34 -7.79
CA ASN A 257 -30.95 16.70 -8.01
C ASN A 257 -30.25 16.84 -9.38
N LEU A 258 -30.11 15.75 -10.13
CA LEU A 258 -29.58 15.72 -11.51
C LEU A 258 -30.73 15.79 -12.55
N ASP A 259 -31.95 16.08 -12.10
CA ASP A 259 -33.22 15.81 -12.77
C ASP A 259 -33.69 16.90 -13.75
N GLU A 260 -32.89 17.94 -14.04
CA GLU A 260 -33.37 19.06 -14.87
C GLU A 260 -33.18 18.86 -16.39
N ASP A 261 -32.31 17.97 -16.88
CA ASP A 261 -31.97 17.92 -18.33
C ASP A 261 -31.90 16.54 -19.03
N GLU A 262 -32.33 15.42 -18.43
CA GLU A 262 -32.24 14.10 -19.10
C GLU A 262 -33.57 13.48 -19.58
N ARG A 263 -33.56 12.98 -20.83
CA ARG A 263 -34.72 12.38 -21.53
C ARG A 263 -35.29 11.16 -20.80
N VAL A 264 -36.62 11.16 -20.64
CA VAL A 264 -37.43 9.99 -20.25
C VAL A 264 -37.67 9.10 -21.47
N TYR A 265 -37.44 7.80 -21.34
CA TYR A 265 -37.76 6.83 -22.39
C TYR A 265 -39.28 6.66 -22.47
N ASP A 266 -39.89 7.13 -23.56
CA ASP A 266 -41.26 6.79 -23.92
C ASP A 266 -41.24 5.83 -25.12
N GLY A 267 -41.82 4.65 -24.97
CA GLY A 267 -41.63 3.52 -25.88
C GLY A 267 -42.40 3.62 -27.20
N THR A 268 -42.92 4.80 -27.58
CA THR A 268 -43.97 4.92 -28.60
C THR A 268 -43.78 5.98 -29.68
N LEU A 269 -42.66 6.68 -29.83
CA LEU A 269 -42.56 7.78 -30.83
C LEU A 269 -41.46 7.61 -31.89
N GLN A 270 -41.89 7.70 -33.16
CA GLN A 270 -41.10 7.64 -34.39
C GLN A 270 -40.36 8.96 -34.68
N VAL A 271 -39.26 8.83 -35.43
CA VAL A 271 -38.31 9.88 -35.87
C VAL A 271 -38.95 10.93 -36.78
N SER A 272 -38.61 12.21 -36.58
CA SER A 272 -38.70 13.27 -37.59
C SER A 272 -37.63 14.36 -37.32
N ASN A 273 -37.02 14.88 -38.40
CA ASN A 273 -35.82 15.73 -38.44
C ASN A 273 -36.08 17.23 -38.12
N PRO A 274 -35.03 18.06 -37.94
CA PRO A 274 -35.03 19.26 -37.09
C PRO A 274 -35.37 20.58 -37.81
N GLY A 275 -35.87 21.56 -37.04
CA GLY A 275 -36.05 22.97 -37.42
C GLY A 275 -35.47 23.92 -36.36
N PRO A 276 -35.21 25.19 -36.70
CA PRO A 276 -34.08 25.98 -36.17
C PRO A 276 -34.36 26.69 -34.83
N GLU A 277 -33.28 26.89 -34.06
CA GLU A 277 -33.22 27.68 -32.82
C GLU A 277 -33.63 29.14 -33.02
N PRO A 278 -34.16 29.78 -31.96
CA PRO A 278 -34.00 31.22 -31.78
C PRO A 278 -33.35 31.56 -30.41
N ASP A 279 -32.20 32.23 -30.53
CA ASP A 279 -31.76 33.48 -29.91
C ASP A 279 -31.91 33.72 -28.38
N LEU A 280 -30.72 33.94 -27.79
CA LEU A 280 -30.44 34.54 -26.49
C LEU A 280 -30.62 36.07 -26.51
N GLU A 281 -31.13 36.63 -25.40
CA GLU A 281 -30.70 37.86 -24.67
C GLU A 281 -31.89 38.57 -23.95
N PRO A 282 -31.68 39.55 -23.03
CA PRO A 282 -30.72 39.65 -21.92
C PRO A 282 -31.37 40.14 -20.59
N GLN A 283 -30.56 40.22 -19.53
CA GLN A 283 -30.89 40.71 -18.18
C GLN A 283 -31.32 42.20 -18.10
N ARG A 284 -32.19 42.55 -17.13
CA ARG A 284 -32.43 43.92 -16.62
C ARG A 284 -32.77 43.96 -15.11
N GLU A 285 -31.76 44.18 -14.28
CA GLU A 285 -31.48 45.39 -13.46
C GLU A 285 -32.53 46.20 -12.61
N ILE A 286 -32.20 46.32 -11.28
CA ILE A 286 -32.20 47.45 -10.26
C ILE A 286 -33.50 48.10 -9.64
N PRO A 287 -33.49 48.95 -8.55
CA PRO A 287 -32.74 49.10 -7.24
C PRO A 287 -33.64 49.54 -5.98
N PRO A 288 -33.24 50.38 -4.95
CA PRO A 288 -32.58 50.05 -3.65
C PRO A 288 -33.10 50.76 -2.32
N ALA A 289 -32.39 50.50 -1.20
CA ALA A 289 -31.92 51.39 -0.08
C ALA A 289 -32.77 51.78 1.18
N THR A 290 -32.22 51.54 2.39
CA THR A 290 -31.79 52.49 3.49
C THR A 290 -31.29 51.69 4.73
N VAL A 291 -30.03 51.75 5.21
CA VAL A 291 -29.23 52.73 6.00
C VAL A 291 -29.80 53.09 7.38
N VAL A 292 -29.09 52.76 8.47
CA VAL A 292 -28.53 53.68 9.52
C VAL A 292 -27.41 52.94 10.31
N ALA A 293 -26.30 53.64 10.54
CA ALA A 293 -25.18 53.26 11.41
C ALA A 293 -24.93 54.36 12.47
N SER A 294 -24.31 54.03 13.61
CA SER A 294 -23.07 54.70 14.12
C SER A 294 -22.70 54.34 15.59
N ASN A 295 -21.46 53.85 15.76
CA ASN A 295 -20.36 54.23 16.69
C ASN A 295 -20.68 54.76 18.12
N SER A 296 -19.97 54.38 19.20
CA SER A 296 -18.53 54.63 19.45
C SER A 296 -18.07 54.12 20.84
N ARG A 297 -16.74 54.08 21.04
CA ARG A 297 -15.90 53.46 22.10
C ARG A 297 -15.67 54.35 23.37
N PRO A 298 -14.93 53.87 24.41
CA PRO A 298 -15.15 54.21 25.84
C PRO A 298 -14.13 55.21 26.47
N ARG A 299 -14.36 55.59 27.75
CA ARG A 299 -13.39 56.25 28.64
C ARG A 299 -13.31 55.60 30.03
N ASN A 300 -12.09 55.57 30.55
CA ASN A 300 -11.63 55.05 31.85
C ASN A 300 -11.82 56.05 33.02
N PRO A 301 -11.55 55.66 34.28
CA PRO A 301 -12.17 56.19 35.51
C PRO A 301 -11.26 57.09 36.37
N VAL A 302 -11.86 57.93 37.24
CA VAL A 302 -11.25 58.50 38.47
C VAL A 302 -12.34 58.93 39.46
N SER A 303 -12.24 58.54 40.75
CA SER A 303 -12.11 59.47 41.90
C SER A 303 -12.55 58.86 43.24
N ALA A 304 -11.82 59.24 44.30
CA ALA A 304 -11.95 58.83 45.68
C ALA A 304 -12.34 60.02 46.60
N ALA A 305 -12.54 59.68 47.89
CA ALA A 305 -12.29 60.48 49.12
C ALA A 305 -13.54 60.76 50.02
N PRO A 306 -13.39 61.25 51.28
CA PRO A 306 -13.01 60.47 52.48
C PRO A 306 -13.83 60.87 53.75
N PHE A 307 -13.57 60.28 54.92
CA PHE A 307 -13.95 60.85 56.23
C PHE A 307 -12.89 60.58 57.34
N SER A 308 -12.78 61.51 58.30
CA SER A 308 -11.77 61.56 59.38
C SER A 308 -12.36 62.11 60.70
N ILE A 309 -11.50 62.15 61.75
CA ILE A 309 -11.47 63.02 62.98
C ILE A 309 -11.88 62.32 64.31
N PRO A 310 -11.35 62.64 65.54
CA PRO A 310 -10.16 63.40 66.00
C PRO A 310 -9.27 62.72 67.09
N SER A 311 -8.15 63.40 67.39
CA SER A 311 -7.09 63.18 68.41
C SER A 311 -7.27 64.00 69.73
N ALA A 312 -6.45 63.72 70.77
CA ALA A 312 -5.81 64.68 71.72
C ALA A 312 -4.99 63.94 72.83
N PRO A 313 -4.13 64.58 73.67
CA PRO A 313 -2.96 65.41 73.34
C PRO A 313 -1.69 65.12 74.23
N VAL A 314 -0.66 65.96 74.03
CA VAL A 314 0.76 65.94 74.46
C VAL A 314 1.02 66.49 75.89
N SER A 315 2.17 66.14 76.52
CA SER A 315 2.93 67.03 77.43
C SER A 315 4.41 66.59 77.65
N PRO A 316 5.32 67.49 78.14
CA PRO A 316 6.70 67.59 77.65
C PRO A 316 7.83 67.24 78.66
N ARG A 317 9.07 67.32 78.16
CA ARG A 317 10.39 67.08 78.80
C ARG A 317 10.79 68.19 79.80
N PRO A 318 11.70 67.91 80.75
CA PRO A 318 12.83 68.82 80.98
C PRO A 318 14.20 68.10 81.10
N ALA A 319 15.26 68.92 81.05
CA ALA A 319 16.64 68.57 80.70
C ALA A 319 17.61 68.38 81.89
N ALA A 320 18.83 67.92 81.51
CA ALA A 320 20.16 68.16 82.10
C ALA A 320 20.80 67.01 82.92
N THR A 321 21.73 66.27 82.31
CA THR A 321 23.19 66.25 82.61
C THR A 321 23.86 65.14 81.79
N ALA A 322 24.98 65.45 81.13
CA ALA A 322 25.85 64.44 80.51
C ALA A 322 26.61 63.69 81.61
N PRO A 323 26.67 62.35 81.56
CA PRO A 323 27.98 61.71 81.41
C PRO A 323 27.96 60.43 80.56
N ALA A 324 29.04 60.26 79.78
CA ALA A 324 29.49 59.04 79.09
C ALA A 324 28.57 58.42 78.02
N GLU A 325 29.11 58.25 76.81
CA GLU A 325 28.50 57.48 75.72
C GLU A 325 28.06 56.08 76.21
N PRO A 326 26.77 55.72 76.11
CA PRO A 326 26.38 54.32 76.19
C PRO A 326 26.74 53.67 74.85
N ALA A 327 27.58 52.63 74.91
CA ALA A 327 27.90 51.78 73.79
C ALA A 327 26.63 51.49 72.97
N SER A 328 26.72 51.71 71.65
CA SER A 328 25.72 51.26 70.68
C SER A 328 25.24 49.87 71.09
N PRO A 329 23.93 49.61 71.22
CA PRO A 329 23.47 48.24 71.45
C PRO A 329 24.09 47.37 70.34
N PRO A 330 24.61 46.16 70.65
CA PRO A 330 25.06 45.27 69.61
C PRO A 330 23.94 45.17 68.57
N PRO A 331 24.24 45.20 67.25
CA PRO A 331 23.19 45.08 66.25
C PRO A 331 22.34 43.89 66.67
N ARG A 332 21.02 44.11 66.85
CA ARG A 332 20.09 43.02 67.17
C ARG A 332 20.49 41.86 66.27
N PRO A 333 20.76 40.64 66.81
CA PRO A 333 21.12 39.52 65.96
C PRO A 333 20.06 39.48 64.87
N VAL A 334 20.48 39.57 63.60
CA VAL A 334 19.56 39.47 62.47
C VAL A 334 18.74 38.22 62.76
N ALA A 335 17.47 38.40 63.11
CA ALA A 335 16.60 37.28 63.41
C ALA A 335 16.63 36.45 62.12
N ARG A 336 17.32 35.29 62.15
CA ARG A 336 17.33 34.38 61.01
C ARG A 336 15.86 34.10 60.75
N GLN A 337 15.34 34.65 59.67
CA GLN A 337 14.00 34.32 59.23
C GLN A 337 13.96 32.79 59.15
N PRO A 338 12.92 32.13 59.68
CA PRO A 338 12.85 30.67 59.63
C PRO A 338 13.04 30.24 58.18
N GLU A 339 13.98 29.33 57.94
CA GLU A 339 14.23 28.82 56.60
C GLU A 339 12.99 28.07 56.15
N THR A 340 12.21 28.70 55.28
CA THR A 340 11.05 28.10 54.62
C THR A 340 11.49 27.48 53.29
N PRO A 341 10.75 26.48 52.76
CA PRO A 341 11.01 25.94 51.43
C PRO A 341 11.06 27.03 50.35
N ALA A 342 10.20 28.04 50.46
CA ALA A 342 10.16 29.17 49.55
C ALA A 342 11.41 30.08 49.64
N SER A 343 11.88 30.38 50.86
CA SER A 343 13.11 31.18 51.02
C SER A 343 14.36 30.45 50.54
N LEU A 344 14.44 29.13 50.76
CA LEU A 344 15.55 28.30 50.29
C LEU A 344 15.54 28.14 48.77
N ALA A 345 14.36 27.93 48.17
CA ALA A 345 14.23 27.90 46.71
C ALA A 345 14.61 29.25 46.07
N LYS A 346 14.22 30.39 46.66
CA LYS A 346 14.62 31.71 46.16
C LYS A 346 16.14 31.94 46.25
N LYS A 347 16.78 31.45 47.32
CA LYS A 347 18.25 31.45 47.44
C LYS A 347 18.88 30.58 46.34
N ALA A 348 18.33 29.38 46.11
CA ALA A 348 18.77 28.47 45.07
C ALA A 348 18.61 29.06 43.66
N GLU A 349 17.50 29.75 43.37
CA GLU A 349 17.29 30.50 42.13
C GLU A 349 18.37 31.56 41.90
N GLY A 350 18.73 32.32 42.95
CA GLY A 350 19.82 33.30 42.90
C GLY A 350 21.18 32.67 42.61
N LEU A 351 21.50 31.54 43.25
CA LEU A 351 22.72 30.77 42.99
C LEU A 351 22.77 30.21 41.57
N ALA A 352 21.63 29.68 41.08
CA ALA A 352 21.51 29.17 39.72
C ALA A 352 21.67 30.30 38.68
N ALA A 353 21.13 31.49 38.94
CA ALA A 353 21.31 32.67 38.10
C ALA A 353 22.78 33.15 38.08
N ALA A 354 23.52 32.96 39.16
CA ALA A 354 24.96 33.22 39.24
C ALA A 354 25.82 32.14 38.56
N GLY A 355 25.23 31.04 38.07
CA GLY A 355 25.92 29.92 37.44
C GLY A 355 26.46 28.86 38.41
N ASN A 356 26.24 29.03 39.72
CA ASN A 356 26.66 28.07 40.74
C ASN A 356 25.62 26.96 40.88
N TYR A 357 25.55 26.07 39.89
CA TYR A 357 24.50 25.05 39.80
C TYR A 357 24.59 23.97 40.89
N GLN A 358 25.79 23.68 41.41
CA GLN A 358 25.99 22.72 42.49
C GLN A 358 25.44 23.25 43.82
N ASP A 359 25.82 24.48 44.21
CA ASP A 359 25.30 25.13 45.41
C ASP A 359 23.78 25.36 45.33
N ALA A 360 23.28 25.68 44.12
CA ALA A 360 21.85 25.80 43.88
C ALA A 360 21.13 24.46 44.06
N LEU A 361 21.72 23.35 43.62
CA LEU A 361 21.16 22.01 43.80
C LEU A 361 21.05 21.66 45.29
N GLU A 362 22.10 21.92 46.08
CA GLU A 362 22.08 21.70 47.54
C GLU A 362 21.02 22.54 48.25
N ALA A 363 20.86 23.81 47.84
CA ALA A 363 19.83 24.68 48.38
C ALA A 363 18.40 24.23 48.02
N TYR A 364 18.19 23.69 46.81
CA TYR A 364 16.91 23.06 46.45
C TYR A 364 16.66 21.77 47.23
N GLU A 365 17.69 20.94 47.46
CA GLU A 365 17.57 19.72 48.27
C GLU A 365 17.23 20.05 49.73
N SER A 366 17.85 21.08 50.30
CA SER A 366 17.51 21.61 51.62
C SER A 366 16.04 22.07 51.70
N ALA A 367 15.50 22.65 50.62
CA ALA A 367 14.08 23.01 50.55
C ALA A 367 13.17 21.76 50.51
N LEU A 368 13.61 20.70 49.85
CA LEU A 368 12.88 19.43 49.73
C LEU A 368 12.95 18.57 51.00
N ASP A 369 13.96 18.76 51.83
CA ASP A 369 14.03 18.14 53.17
C ASP A 369 12.93 18.68 54.09
N ILE A 370 12.53 19.94 53.91
CA ILE A 370 11.44 20.57 54.66
C ILE A 370 10.08 20.21 54.04
N ASP A 371 9.94 20.34 52.71
CA ASP A 371 8.74 19.93 51.97
C ASP A 371 9.12 19.13 50.71
N ARG A 372 8.97 17.81 50.83
CA ARG A 372 9.35 16.84 49.79
C ARG A 372 8.62 17.04 48.46
N ASN A 373 7.44 17.67 48.46
CA ASN A 373 6.61 17.89 47.28
C ASN A 373 6.60 19.35 46.81
N TYR A 374 7.51 20.20 47.32
CA TYR A 374 7.58 21.60 46.95
C TYR A 374 7.98 21.76 45.46
N LEU A 375 6.98 21.98 44.61
CA LEU A 375 7.11 21.98 43.15
C LEU A 375 8.20 22.92 42.61
N PRO A 376 8.34 24.18 43.06
CA PRO A 376 9.41 25.06 42.59
C PRO A 376 10.81 24.49 42.84
N ALA A 377 11.03 23.85 43.99
CA ALA A 377 12.31 23.21 44.28
C ALA A 377 12.53 21.93 43.47
N LEU A 378 11.49 21.12 43.20
CA LEU A 378 11.60 19.95 42.31
C LEU A 378 11.95 20.37 40.87
N LEU A 379 11.28 21.39 40.32
CA LEU A 379 11.58 21.93 38.99
C LEU A 379 12.98 22.55 38.93
N GLY A 380 13.35 23.32 39.97
CA GLY A 380 14.68 23.91 40.12
C GLY A 380 15.79 22.86 40.18
N ARG A 381 15.61 21.83 41.02
CA ARG A 381 16.50 20.66 41.12
C ARG A 381 16.69 19.96 39.78
N GLY A 382 15.60 19.64 39.08
CA GLY A 382 15.67 19.04 37.74
C GLY A 382 16.43 19.92 36.74
N SER A 383 16.26 21.24 36.82
CA SER A 383 16.95 22.19 35.94
C SER A 383 18.45 22.25 36.23
N CYS A 384 18.84 22.32 37.51
CA CYS A 384 20.25 22.28 37.92
C CYS A 384 20.93 20.96 37.50
N LEU A 385 20.26 19.82 37.72
CA LEU A 385 20.77 18.51 37.26
C LEU A 385 20.98 18.47 35.75
N THR A 386 20.07 19.06 34.97
CA THR A 386 20.22 19.17 33.50
C THR A 386 21.45 20.01 33.13
N ARG A 387 21.67 21.15 33.80
CA ARG A 387 22.83 22.02 33.59
C ARG A 387 24.16 21.38 33.99
N LEU A 388 24.14 20.52 35.00
CA LEU A 388 25.29 19.72 35.45
C LEU A 388 25.51 18.46 34.59
N ASN A 389 24.81 18.32 33.45
CA ASN A 389 24.85 17.15 32.56
C ASN A 389 24.42 15.81 33.23
N ARG A 390 23.70 15.87 34.36
CA ARG A 390 23.09 14.72 35.06
C ARG A 390 21.65 14.48 34.55
N LYS A 391 21.51 14.33 33.24
CA LYS A 391 20.21 14.23 32.54
C LYS A 391 19.33 13.05 32.98
N PRO A 392 19.86 11.82 33.23
CA PRO A 392 19.03 10.70 33.69
C PRO A 392 18.37 10.98 35.05
N GLU A 393 19.10 11.60 35.97
CA GLU A 393 18.57 11.98 37.29
C GLU A 393 17.54 13.09 37.17
N ALA A 394 17.77 14.07 36.28
CA ALA A 394 16.79 15.11 35.98
C ALA A 394 15.48 14.52 35.44
N LEU A 395 15.55 13.54 34.53
CA LEU A 395 14.37 12.84 34.00
C LEU A 395 13.58 12.13 35.10
N GLU A 396 14.25 11.47 36.05
CA GLU A 396 13.56 10.83 37.17
C GLU A 396 12.88 11.85 38.09
N VAL A 397 13.48 13.02 38.31
CA VAL A 397 12.84 14.12 39.04
C VAL A 397 11.59 14.60 38.32
N TYR A 398 11.67 14.89 37.00
CA TYR A 398 10.51 15.36 36.24
C TYR A 398 9.42 14.31 36.11
N LYS A 399 9.76 13.04 35.88
CA LYS A 399 8.79 11.94 35.89
C LYS A 399 8.16 11.76 37.27
N GLY A 400 8.93 11.97 38.34
CA GLY A 400 8.42 12.01 39.71
C GLY A 400 7.36 13.09 39.91
N ILE A 401 7.59 14.31 39.39
CA ILE A 401 6.58 15.37 39.38
C ILE A 401 5.32 14.91 38.65
N LEU A 402 5.46 14.27 37.49
CA LEU A 402 4.32 13.79 36.69
C LEU A 402 3.54 12.64 37.33
N ARG A 403 4.13 11.87 38.23
CA ARG A 403 3.40 10.86 39.02
C ARG A 403 2.41 11.50 40.00
N ASN A 404 2.74 12.69 40.52
CA ASN A 404 1.89 13.44 41.45
C ASN A 404 0.95 14.41 40.71
N ASP A 405 1.43 15.05 39.65
CA ASP A 405 0.69 15.97 38.79
C ASP A 405 0.95 15.64 37.31
N ALA A 406 0.13 14.75 36.76
CA ALA A 406 0.25 14.29 35.38
C ALA A 406 0.06 15.41 34.33
N ARG A 407 -0.57 16.54 34.72
CA ARG A 407 -0.84 17.68 33.83
C ARG A 407 0.20 18.80 33.98
N ASN A 408 1.30 18.55 34.67
CA ASN A 408 2.34 19.55 34.88
C ASN A 408 3.06 19.91 33.57
N PHE A 409 2.65 21.02 32.96
CA PHE A 409 3.19 21.47 31.68
C PHE A 409 4.70 21.76 31.72
N ALA A 410 5.21 22.31 32.84
CA ALA A 410 6.62 22.64 32.98
C ALA A 410 7.51 21.38 32.99
N ALA A 411 7.08 20.33 33.71
CA ALA A 411 7.79 19.05 33.75
C ALA A 411 7.80 18.36 32.38
N HIS A 412 6.64 18.28 31.69
CA HIS A 412 6.57 17.75 30.32
C HIS A 412 7.51 18.49 29.36
N ARG A 413 7.52 19.82 29.41
CA ARG A 413 8.39 20.64 28.56
C ARG A 413 9.87 20.40 28.82
N MET A 414 10.26 20.19 30.07
CA MET A 414 11.64 19.86 30.41
C MET A 414 12.04 18.46 29.93
N ILE A 415 11.15 17.47 30.03
CA ILE A 415 11.39 16.12 29.50
C ILE A 415 11.61 16.15 27.98
N VAL A 416 10.75 16.85 27.24
CA VAL A 416 10.92 17.04 25.78
C VAL A 416 12.29 17.63 25.47
N ARG A 417 12.70 18.68 26.17
CA ARG A 417 13.99 19.32 25.94
C ARG A 417 15.17 18.39 26.23
N ILE A 418 15.09 17.57 27.28
CA ILE A 418 16.12 16.57 27.57
C ILE A 418 16.19 15.52 26.45
N TYR A 419 15.05 14.99 25.98
CA TYR A 419 15.04 14.03 24.87
C TYR A 419 15.56 14.63 23.57
N ALA A 420 15.25 15.90 23.28
CA ALA A 420 15.82 16.61 22.15
C ALA A 420 17.35 16.75 22.27
N ASP A 421 17.86 17.16 23.44
CA ASP A 421 19.30 17.30 23.67
C ASP A 421 20.06 15.96 23.59
N GLU A 422 19.41 14.85 23.94
CA GLU A 422 19.96 13.48 23.81
C GLU A 422 19.77 12.89 22.41
N ARG A 423 19.16 13.63 21.47
CA ARG A 423 18.80 13.17 20.12
C ARG A 423 17.88 11.94 20.12
N ARG A 424 17.10 11.77 21.18
CA ARG A 424 16.09 10.71 21.33
C ARG A 424 14.78 11.18 20.70
N TRP A 425 14.79 11.32 19.37
CA TRP A 425 13.74 12.02 18.64
C TRP A 425 12.38 11.33 18.68
N ARG A 426 12.34 9.99 18.83
CA ARG A 426 11.07 9.24 18.95
C ARG A 426 10.39 9.54 20.29
N GLU A 427 11.12 9.40 21.40
CA GLU A 427 10.62 9.72 22.74
C GLU A 427 10.32 11.21 22.89
N CYS A 428 11.09 12.08 22.23
CA CYS A 428 10.82 13.50 22.12
C CYS A 428 9.45 13.75 21.48
N LEU A 429 9.17 13.12 20.33
CA LEU A 429 7.90 13.29 19.61
C LEU A 429 6.70 12.80 20.44
N GLU A 430 6.83 11.69 21.16
CA GLU A 430 5.80 11.19 22.08
C GLU A 430 5.53 12.19 23.22
N ALA A 431 6.59 12.69 23.87
CA ALA A 431 6.47 13.66 24.96
C ALA A 431 5.90 15.02 24.48
N VAL A 432 6.22 15.44 23.25
CA VAL A 432 5.58 16.61 22.61
C VAL A 432 4.09 16.37 22.37
N GLY A 433 3.71 15.14 22.03
CA GLY A 433 2.30 14.73 21.94
C GLY A 433 1.52 14.99 23.24
N GLU A 434 2.12 14.70 24.39
CA GLU A 434 1.51 15.01 25.70
C GLU A 434 1.41 16.53 25.96
N LEU A 435 2.42 17.32 25.59
CA LEU A 435 2.34 18.78 25.67
C LEU A 435 1.18 19.35 24.85
N LEU A 436 1.02 18.88 23.62
CA LEU A 436 -0.03 19.32 22.72
C LEU A 436 -1.42 18.82 23.16
N ARG A 437 -1.52 17.70 23.87
CA ARG A 437 -2.79 17.31 24.53
C ARG A 437 -3.19 18.27 25.64
N LEU A 438 -2.21 18.77 26.40
CA LEU A 438 -2.48 19.75 27.46
C LEU A 438 -2.78 21.14 26.88
N ARG A 439 -2.07 21.54 25.82
CA ARG A 439 -2.23 22.82 25.12
C ARG A 439 -2.11 22.62 23.62
N PRO A 440 -3.23 22.41 22.90
CA PRO A 440 -3.22 22.14 21.46
C PRO A 440 -2.64 23.29 20.61
N ASN A 441 -2.78 24.53 21.10
CA ASN A 441 -2.37 25.75 20.39
C ASN A 441 -1.13 26.39 21.04
N ASP A 442 -0.17 25.60 21.52
CA ASP A 442 1.11 26.12 22.02
C ASP A 442 2.15 26.19 20.88
N PRO A 443 2.57 27.39 20.45
CA PRO A 443 3.49 27.53 19.32
C PRO A 443 4.86 26.89 19.60
N ALA A 444 5.33 26.92 20.85
CA ALA A 444 6.59 26.31 21.25
C ALA A 444 6.55 24.77 21.18
N ALA A 445 5.45 24.13 21.61
CA ALA A 445 5.28 22.69 21.47
C ALA A 445 5.14 22.25 20.01
N LEU A 446 4.47 23.04 19.16
CA LEU A 446 4.41 22.78 17.71
C LEU A 446 5.78 22.95 17.04
N GLU A 447 6.58 23.92 17.46
CA GLU A 447 7.96 24.07 17.00
C GLU A 447 8.82 22.85 17.42
N MET A 448 8.74 22.42 18.69
CA MET A 448 9.43 21.21 19.16
C MET A 448 8.99 19.95 18.40
N LYS A 449 7.70 19.88 18.02
CA LYS A 449 7.17 18.81 17.16
C LYS A 449 7.83 18.84 15.79
N GLY A 450 7.89 20.02 15.18
CA GLY A 450 8.57 20.24 13.90
C GLY A 450 10.03 19.81 13.97
N ASP A 451 10.76 20.23 15.01
CA ASP A 451 12.18 19.91 15.20
C ASP A 451 12.40 18.40 15.31
N ALA A 452 11.58 17.71 16.12
CA ALA A 452 11.64 16.26 16.26
C ALA A 452 11.33 15.54 14.94
N LEU A 453 10.31 15.99 14.20
CA LEU A 453 9.91 15.40 12.92
C LEU A 453 10.96 15.63 11.81
N THR A 454 11.57 16.81 11.75
CA THR A 454 12.66 17.11 10.82
C THR A 454 13.83 16.16 11.06
N ASN A 455 14.23 15.95 12.31
CA ASN A 455 15.31 15.04 12.67
C ASN A 455 14.96 13.55 12.48
N LEU A 456 13.67 13.21 12.44
CA LEU A 456 13.18 11.88 12.06
C LEU A 456 13.02 11.69 10.55
N GLY A 457 13.28 12.72 9.74
CA GLY A 457 13.11 12.68 8.28
C GLY A 457 11.66 12.87 7.80
N ARG A 458 10.70 13.10 8.70
CA ARG A 458 9.27 13.26 8.38
C ARG A 458 8.96 14.71 7.95
N ARG A 459 9.56 15.16 6.85
CA ARG A 459 9.52 16.54 6.37
C ARG A 459 8.10 17.10 6.16
N PRO A 460 7.13 16.38 5.56
CA PRO A 460 5.78 16.92 5.35
C PRO A 460 5.07 17.25 6.67
N GLU A 461 5.18 16.37 7.65
CA GLU A 461 4.58 16.59 8.97
C GLU A 461 5.31 17.66 9.77
N ALA A 462 6.63 17.77 9.60
CA ALA A 462 7.43 18.83 10.19
C ALA A 462 7.00 20.20 9.63
N LEU A 463 6.83 20.31 8.32
CA LEU A 463 6.35 21.52 7.65
C LEU A 463 4.99 21.95 8.22
N ALA A 464 4.02 21.03 8.29
CA ALA A 464 2.71 21.30 8.87
C ALA A 464 2.78 21.77 10.33
N ALA A 465 3.71 21.23 11.13
CA ALA A 465 3.92 21.65 12.51
C ALA A 465 4.50 23.07 12.60
N TYR A 466 5.50 23.41 11.77
CA TYR A 466 6.06 24.76 11.74
C TYR A 466 5.08 25.79 11.19
N GLU A 467 4.30 25.47 10.17
CA GLU A 467 3.24 26.34 9.64
C GLU A 467 2.17 26.60 10.70
N GLY A 468 1.76 25.56 11.44
CA GLY A 468 0.86 25.70 12.58
C GLY A 468 1.43 26.59 13.68
N ALA A 469 2.73 26.44 14.00
CA ALA A 469 3.40 27.31 14.96
C ALA A 469 3.47 28.77 14.45
N ALA A 470 3.78 28.98 13.17
CA ALA A 470 3.91 30.30 12.56
C ALA A 470 2.56 31.02 12.43
N ALA A 471 1.46 30.28 12.25
CA ALA A 471 0.12 30.84 12.28
C ALA A 471 -0.25 31.38 13.68
N LEU A 472 0.23 30.74 14.74
CA LEU A 472 0.00 31.16 16.13
C LEU A 472 0.97 32.25 16.61
N ASP A 473 2.21 32.24 16.14
CA ASP A 473 3.22 33.27 16.41
C ASP A 473 3.89 33.79 15.11
N PRO A 474 3.21 34.69 14.35
CA PRO A 474 3.72 35.20 13.09
C PRO A 474 4.97 36.09 13.20
N LYS A 475 5.32 36.51 14.43
CA LYS A 475 6.46 37.40 14.70
C LYS A 475 7.75 36.63 14.95
N ASN A 476 7.69 35.32 15.17
CA ASN A 476 8.87 34.49 15.34
C ASN A 476 9.57 34.29 13.99
N GLY A 477 10.66 35.06 13.77
CA GLY A 477 11.45 35.00 12.54
C GLY A 477 12.11 33.64 12.28
N ASN A 478 12.41 32.86 13.34
CA ASN A 478 13.05 31.56 13.22
C ASN A 478 12.14 30.53 12.53
N LEU A 479 10.82 30.61 12.74
CA LEU A 479 9.87 29.66 12.13
C LEU A 479 9.83 29.79 10.61
N ARG A 480 9.96 31.01 10.06
CA ARG A 480 10.01 31.21 8.60
C ARG A 480 11.25 30.55 7.99
N GLN A 481 12.38 30.69 8.66
CA GLN A 481 13.62 30.02 8.22
C GLN A 481 13.46 28.50 8.27
N LYS A 482 12.94 27.94 9.37
CA LYS A 482 12.70 26.49 9.51
C LYS A 482 11.72 25.95 8.45
N ILE A 483 10.67 26.70 8.13
CA ILE A 483 9.72 26.37 7.04
C ILE A 483 10.46 26.29 5.71
N GLU A 484 11.28 27.31 5.38
CA GLU A 484 12.02 27.34 4.13
C GLU A 484 13.06 26.22 4.03
N GLU A 485 13.77 25.91 5.13
CA GLU A 485 14.74 24.82 5.19
C GLU A 485 14.12 23.43 4.99
N VAL A 486 12.86 23.25 5.41
CA VAL A 486 12.15 21.97 5.35
C VAL A 486 11.32 21.85 4.07
N ARG A 487 10.97 22.97 3.43
CA ARG A 487 10.20 22.99 2.19
C ARG A 487 10.97 22.27 1.09
N VAL A 488 10.29 21.32 0.46
CA VAL A 488 10.82 20.59 -0.69
C VAL A 488 10.49 21.38 -1.96
N ASP A 489 11.51 21.76 -2.73
CA ASP A 489 11.34 22.40 -4.03
C ASP A 489 10.90 21.36 -5.08
N VAL A 490 9.60 21.07 -5.11
CA VAL A 490 9.00 20.11 -6.05
C VAL A 490 9.29 20.49 -7.51
N PRO A 491 9.13 21.75 -7.97
CA PRO A 491 9.50 22.14 -9.33
C PRO A 491 10.98 21.88 -9.66
N GLY A 492 11.91 22.23 -8.77
CA GLY A 492 13.33 21.99 -8.95
C GLY A 492 13.69 20.50 -8.99
N LEU A 493 13.08 19.69 -8.11
CA LEU A 493 13.22 18.23 -8.14
C LEU A 493 12.66 17.63 -9.43
N LEU A 494 11.50 18.09 -9.89
CA LEU A 494 10.87 17.60 -11.11
C LEU A 494 11.76 17.86 -12.32
N SER A 495 12.33 19.07 -12.44
CA SER A 495 13.28 19.41 -13.49
C SER A 495 14.51 18.48 -13.46
N ARG A 496 15.11 18.27 -12.28
CA ARG A 496 16.25 17.37 -12.12
C ARG A 496 15.91 15.91 -12.43
N ALA A 497 14.73 15.44 -12.04
CA ALA A 497 14.25 14.09 -12.31
C ALA A 497 14.09 13.84 -13.82
N LEU A 498 13.49 14.81 -14.53
CA LEU A 498 13.33 14.76 -15.98
C LEU A 498 14.68 14.78 -16.70
N ILE A 499 15.63 15.63 -16.27
CA ILE A 499 17.00 15.67 -16.82
C ILE A 499 17.72 14.33 -16.58
N ALA A 500 17.63 13.76 -15.38
CA ALA A 500 18.23 12.46 -15.07
C ALA A 500 17.63 11.35 -15.94
N SER A 501 16.30 11.36 -16.12
CA SER A 501 15.60 10.40 -16.99
C SER A 501 15.98 10.55 -18.45
N ALA A 502 16.16 11.78 -18.95
CA ALA A 502 16.60 12.04 -20.31
C ALA A 502 18.06 11.64 -20.52
N SER A 503 18.90 11.76 -19.48
CA SER A 503 20.32 11.40 -19.51
C SER A 503 20.57 9.89 -19.33
N GLY A 504 19.53 9.07 -19.21
CA GLY A 504 19.64 7.63 -19.01
C GLY A 504 19.97 7.19 -17.57
N ASN A 505 20.07 8.13 -16.61
CA ASN A 505 20.32 7.83 -15.21
C ASN A 505 19.00 7.50 -14.48
N TYR A 506 18.40 6.36 -14.84
CA TYR A 506 17.05 6.00 -14.40
C TYR A 506 16.93 5.78 -12.90
N THR A 507 17.97 5.26 -12.24
CA THR A 507 17.96 5.05 -10.77
C THR A 507 17.82 6.38 -10.03
N GLN A 508 18.60 7.39 -10.45
CA GLN A 508 18.50 8.73 -9.90
C GLN A 508 17.16 9.39 -10.23
N ALA A 509 16.67 9.23 -11.47
CA ALA A 509 15.37 9.77 -11.88
C ALA A 509 14.22 9.21 -11.03
N LEU A 510 14.18 7.88 -10.86
CA LEU A 510 13.16 7.20 -10.06
C LEU A 510 13.21 7.67 -8.60
N SER A 511 14.39 7.78 -8.00
CA SER A 511 14.55 8.32 -6.64
C SER A 511 14.03 9.75 -6.52
N LEU A 512 14.32 10.62 -7.49
CA LEU A 512 13.84 12.02 -7.45
C LEU A 512 12.32 12.10 -7.65
N PHE A 513 11.73 11.22 -8.46
CA PHE A 513 10.28 11.12 -8.57
C PHE A 513 9.67 10.59 -7.27
N ASP A 514 10.30 9.64 -6.59
CA ASP A 514 9.86 9.15 -5.27
C ASP A 514 9.88 10.27 -4.23
N ASP A 515 10.95 11.07 -4.18
CA ASP A 515 11.05 12.23 -3.29
C ASP A 515 9.89 13.23 -3.51
N ILE A 516 9.48 13.44 -4.77
CA ILE A 516 8.33 14.29 -5.09
C ILE A 516 7.03 13.65 -4.61
N LEU A 517 6.86 12.35 -4.85
CA LEU A 517 5.64 11.61 -4.51
C LEU A 517 5.49 11.39 -2.99
N GLU A 518 6.55 11.48 -2.20
CA GLU A 518 6.46 11.53 -0.74
C GLU A 518 5.75 12.81 -0.25
N VAL A 519 5.96 13.94 -0.94
CA VAL A 519 5.37 15.24 -0.59
C VAL A 519 4.01 15.41 -1.26
N GLU A 520 3.91 15.03 -2.53
CA GLU A 520 2.71 15.14 -3.35
C GLU A 520 2.37 13.77 -3.98
N PRO A 521 1.69 12.87 -3.24
CA PRO A 521 1.44 11.49 -3.69
C PRO A 521 0.64 11.37 -5.00
N SER A 522 -0.12 12.40 -5.34
CA SER A 522 -0.95 12.48 -6.56
C SER A 522 -0.35 13.41 -7.61
N ASN A 523 0.94 13.76 -7.54
CA ASN A 523 1.57 14.61 -8.55
C ASN A 523 1.63 13.89 -9.90
N VAL A 524 0.76 14.33 -10.82
CA VAL A 524 0.58 13.74 -12.15
C VAL A 524 1.86 13.76 -12.97
N ASN A 525 2.60 14.87 -12.94
CA ASN A 525 3.83 15.03 -13.72
C ASN A 525 4.93 14.09 -13.21
N ALA A 526 5.04 13.92 -11.89
CA ALA A 526 5.98 12.98 -11.29
C ALA A 526 5.61 11.53 -11.61
N LEU A 527 4.33 11.15 -11.53
CA LEU A 527 3.87 9.80 -11.90
C LEU A 527 4.09 9.47 -13.38
N ILE A 528 3.76 10.39 -14.29
CA ILE A 528 4.01 10.21 -15.73
C ILE A 528 5.51 10.15 -16.00
N GLY A 529 6.31 11.06 -15.42
CA GLY A 529 7.77 11.05 -15.55
C GLY A 529 8.39 9.75 -15.03
N LYS A 530 7.91 9.24 -13.89
CA LYS A 530 8.31 7.96 -13.31
C LYS A 530 7.94 6.79 -14.21
N ALA A 531 6.76 6.81 -14.82
CA ALA A 531 6.34 5.80 -15.80
C ALA A 531 7.28 5.77 -17.02
N VAL A 532 7.63 6.95 -17.55
CA VAL A 532 8.58 7.04 -18.67
C VAL A 532 9.96 6.51 -18.27
N ALA A 533 10.45 6.83 -17.07
CA ALA A 533 11.72 6.31 -16.56
C ALA A 533 11.68 4.77 -16.40
N TYR A 534 10.60 4.22 -15.84
CA TYR A 534 10.42 2.78 -15.73
C TYR A 534 10.42 2.08 -17.08
N ARG A 535 9.64 2.59 -18.05
CA ARG A 535 9.60 2.07 -19.42
C ARG A 535 10.99 2.05 -20.05
N ARG A 536 11.72 3.16 -19.97
CA ARG A 536 13.08 3.28 -20.53
C ARG A 536 14.11 2.40 -19.81
N SER A 537 13.86 2.06 -18.54
CA SER A 537 14.69 1.14 -17.75
C SER A 537 14.34 -0.34 -17.95
N GLY A 538 13.41 -0.67 -18.85
CA GLY A 538 12.98 -2.06 -19.11
C GLY A 538 11.99 -2.62 -18.10
N LYS A 539 11.21 -1.75 -17.44
CA LYS A 539 10.19 -2.09 -16.42
C LYS A 539 8.79 -1.63 -16.86
N PRO A 540 8.22 -2.25 -17.91
CA PRO A 540 6.97 -1.81 -18.53
C PRO A 540 5.75 -1.95 -17.60
N GLN A 541 5.69 -2.99 -16.76
CA GLN A 541 4.56 -3.19 -15.87
C GLN A 541 4.50 -2.13 -14.76
N GLU A 542 5.63 -1.77 -14.17
CA GLU A 542 5.72 -0.69 -13.18
C GLU A 542 5.37 0.67 -13.79
N ALA A 543 5.70 0.86 -15.07
CA ALA A 543 5.28 2.04 -15.81
C ALA A 543 3.75 2.10 -15.95
N VAL A 544 3.11 1.00 -16.37
CA VAL A 544 1.64 0.91 -16.46
C VAL A 544 0.99 1.18 -15.10
N ASN A 545 1.52 0.62 -14.01
CA ASN A 545 0.99 0.87 -12.67
C ASN A 545 1.01 2.36 -12.29
N CYS A 546 2.08 3.09 -12.64
CA CYS A 546 2.15 4.53 -12.40
C CYS A 546 1.10 5.30 -13.22
N LEU A 547 0.86 4.89 -14.47
CA LEU A 547 -0.15 5.50 -15.33
C LEU A 547 -1.57 5.17 -14.86
N ASP A 548 -1.82 3.96 -14.35
CA ASP A 548 -3.10 3.57 -13.76
C ASP A 548 -3.42 4.41 -12.51
N LEU A 549 -2.42 4.78 -11.71
CA LEU A 549 -2.59 5.74 -10.61
C LEU A 549 -3.01 7.12 -11.12
N VAL A 550 -2.40 7.61 -12.21
CA VAL A 550 -2.81 8.86 -12.86
C VAL A 550 -4.25 8.78 -13.34
N LEU A 551 -4.61 7.70 -14.05
CA LEU A 551 -5.95 7.49 -14.59
C LEU A 551 -7.01 7.24 -13.51
N GLY A 552 -6.61 6.76 -12.32
CA GLY A 552 -7.48 6.67 -11.16
C GLY A 552 -7.93 8.03 -10.63
N VAL A 553 -7.08 9.06 -10.74
CA VAL A 553 -7.37 10.44 -10.30
C VAL A 553 -7.91 11.28 -11.45
N GLN A 554 -7.33 11.13 -12.64
CA GLN A 554 -7.69 11.85 -13.86
C GLN A 554 -7.97 10.83 -14.99
N PRO A 555 -9.18 10.27 -15.05
CA PRO A 555 -9.53 9.24 -16.04
C PRO A 555 -9.35 9.66 -17.50
N ASN A 556 -9.40 10.97 -17.77
CA ASN A 556 -9.33 11.55 -19.11
C ASN A 556 -7.95 12.18 -19.39
N ASN A 557 -6.91 11.80 -18.65
CA ASN A 557 -5.56 12.32 -18.88
C ASN A 557 -4.98 11.74 -20.18
N ALA A 558 -4.92 12.58 -21.23
CA ALA A 558 -4.46 12.20 -22.56
C ALA A 558 -3.05 11.56 -22.56
N SER A 559 -2.10 12.20 -21.87
CA SER A 559 -0.72 11.75 -21.83
C SER A 559 -0.58 10.39 -21.15
N ALA A 560 -1.37 10.15 -20.10
CA ALA A 560 -1.37 8.85 -19.43
C ALA A 560 -1.98 7.74 -20.31
N LEU A 561 -3.09 8.01 -20.99
CA LEU A 561 -3.71 7.07 -21.94
C LEU A 561 -2.77 6.74 -23.10
N LEU A 562 -2.16 7.75 -23.72
CA LEU A 562 -1.20 7.59 -24.82
C LEU A 562 0.01 6.74 -24.39
N ASN A 563 0.67 7.11 -23.28
CA ASN A 563 1.82 6.34 -22.79
C ASN A 563 1.44 4.91 -22.41
N ARG A 564 0.26 4.71 -21.81
CA ARG A 564 -0.23 3.37 -21.42
C ARG A 564 -0.51 2.51 -22.65
N GLY A 565 -1.21 3.06 -23.64
CA GLY A 565 -1.48 2.37 -24.91
C GLY A 565 -0.19 1.96 -25.62
N ASN A 566 0.78 2.88 -25.71
CA ASN A 566 2.08 2.61 -26.32
C ASN A 566 2.87 1.52 -25.59
N ILE A 567 2.87 1.52 -24.25
CA ILE A 567 3.55 0.48 -23.46
C ILE A 567 2.88 -0.88 -23.69
N LEU A 568 1.54 -0.95 -23.56
CA LEU A 568 0.79 -2.20 -23.73
C LEU A 568 0.95 -2.77 -25.15
N PHE A 569 0.96 -1.89 -26.15
CA PHE A 569 1.22 -2.29 -27.54
C PHE A 569 2.61 -2.91 -27.70
N SER A 570 3.64 -2.31 -27.10
CA SER A 570 5.00 -2.85 -27.16
C SER A 570 5.17 -4.18 -26.42
N GLU A 571 4.38 -4.41 -25.36
CA GLU A 571 4.35 -5.68 -24.63
C GLU A 571 3.49 -6.76 -25.31
N GLY A 572 2.73 -6.40 -26.36
CA GLY A 572 1.84 -7.29 -27.08
C GLY A 572 0.46 -7.46 -26.45
N ASP A 573 0.11 -6.70 -25.42
CA ASP A 573 -1.27 -6.59 -24.91
C ASP A 573 -2.08 -5.68 -25.83
N LEU A 574 -2.45 -6.24 -26.97
CA LEU A 574 -3.19 -5.51 -28.00
C LEU A 574 -4.55 -5.06 -27.49
N GLU A 575 -5.26 -5.88 -26.72
CA GLU A 575 -6.61 -5.55 -26.21
C GLU A 575 -6.55 -4.34 -25.27
N GLY A 576 -5.62 -4.33 -24.31
CA GLY A 576 -5.42 -3.21 -23.40
C GLY A 576 -4.95 -1.94 -24.12
N ALA A 577 -4.11 -2.08 -25.16
CA ALA A 577 -3.70 -0.96 -26.01
C ALA A 577 -4.89 -0.37 -26.79
N SER A 578 -5.72 -1.23 -27.39
CA SER A 578 -6.92 -0.81 -28.13
C SER A 578 -7.90 -0.07 -27.21
N GLU A 579 -8.11 -0.52 -25.98
CA GLU A 579 -8.98 0.19 -25.01
C GLU A 579 -8.43 1.59 -24.69
N ALA A 580 -7.12 1.71 -24.50
CA ALA A 580 -6.48 2.98 -24.20
C ALA A 580 -6.60 3.98 -25.35
N PHE A 581 -6.33 3.55 -26.59
CA PHE A 581 -6.43 4.40 -27.77
C PHE A 581 -7.89 4.70 -28.17
N ASP A 582 -8.80 3.74 -28.06
CA ASP A 582 -10.24 3.97 -28.27
C ASP A 582 -10.77 5.06 -27.32
N HIS A 583 -10.29 5.07 -26.07
CA HIS A 583 -10.65 6.11 -25.13
C HIS A 583 -9.99 7.46 -25.48
N LEU A 584 -8.74 7.43 -25.92
CA LEU A 584 -8.01 8.64 -26.32
C LEU A 584 -8.66 9.32 -27.54
N THR A 585 -9.05 8.57 -28.57
CA THR A 585 -9.71 9.10 -29.77
C THR A 585 -11.13 9.58 -29.51
N GLN A 586 -11.83 9.04 -28.50
CA GLN A 586 -13.10 9.60 -28.03
C GLN A 586 -12.94 10.95 -27.34
N LEU A 587 -11.88 11.13 -26.55
CA LEU A 587 -11.60 12.38 -25.83
C LEU A 587 -11.04 13.45 -26.76
N TYR A 588 -10.19 13.05 -27.70
CA TYR A 588 -9.50 13.92 -28.64
C TYR A 588 -9.72 13.42 -30.07
N PRO A 589 -10.93 13.62 -30.63
CA PRO A 589 -11.27 13.13 -31.96
C PRO A 589 -10.48 13.80 -33.09
N ASN A 590 -9.79 14.90 -32.81
CA ASN A 590 -8.95 15.62 -33.78
C ASN A 590 -7.44 15.31 -33.61
N ASP A 591 -7.07 14.40 -32.70
CA ASP A 591 -5.68 14.02 -32.46
C ASP A 591 -5.26 12.94 -33.47
N GLU A 592 -4.42 13.33 -34.42
CA GLU A 592 -3.93 12.46 -35.48
C GLU A 592 -3.07 11.31 -34.93
N GLU A 593 -2.20 11.58 -33.94
CA GLU A 593 -1.31 10.58 -33.35
C GLU A 593 -2.13 9.49 -32.63
N ALA A 594 -3.22 9.87 -31.97
CA ALA A 594 -4.13 8.93 -31.32
C ALA A 594 -4.81 7.99 -32.33
N TRP A 595 -5.29 8.51 -33.46
CA TRP A 595 -5.91 7.71 -34.52
C TRP A 595 -4.91 6.81 -35.25
N ALA A 596 -3.70 7.31 -35.53
CA ALA A 596 -2.64 6.53 -36.13
C ALA A 596 -2.22 5.35 -35.23
N ALA A 597 -2.01 5.61 -33.94
CA ALA A 597 -1.68 4.57 -32.96
C ALA A 597 -2.80 3.52 -32.82
N GLN A 598 -4.07 3.94 -32.88
CA GLN A 598 -5.20 3.01 -32.92
C GLN A 598 -5.17 2.13 -34.19
N GLY A 599 -4.87 2.72 -35.35
CA GLY A 599 -4.67 1.99 -36.61
C GLY A 599 -3.60 0.91 -36.50
N ASP A 600 -2.43 1.24 -35.94
CA ASP A 600 -1.30 0.32 -35.76
C ASP A 600 -1.68 -0.89 -34.89
N VAL A 601 -2.41 -0.64 -33.79
CA VAL A 601 -2.94 -1.70 -32.93
C VAL A 601 -3.91 -2.60 -33.69
N LEU A 602 -4.83 -2.02 -34.46
CA LEU A 602 -5.82 -2.77 -35.23
C LEU A 602 -5.20 -3.63 -36.34
N VAL A 603 -4.15 -3.15 -37.01
CA VAL A 603 -3.37 -3.96 -37.97
C VAL A 603 -2.75 -5.16 -37.26
N LYS A 604 -2.12 -4.96 -36.11
CA LYS A 604 -1.54 -6.08 -35.34
C LYS A 604 -2.58 -7.09 -34.85
N MET A 605 -3.81 -6.66 -34.63
CA MET A 605 -4.95 -7.54 -34.33
C MET A 605 -5.52 -8.27 -35.56
N GLY A 606 -5.11 -7.90 -36.78
CA GLY A 606 -5.68 -8.40 -38.03
C GLY A 606 -7.06 -7.84 -38.36
N ARG A 607 -7.41 -6.66 -37.83
CA ARG A 607 -8.66 -5.94 -38.08
C ARG A 607 -8.46 -4.86 -39.15
N ASP A 608 -8.03 -5.29 -40.33
CA ASP A 608 -7.53 -4.40 -41.40
C ASP A 608 -8.58 -3.36 -41.86
N ASP A 609 -9.86 -3.75 -41.94
CA ASP A 609 -10.94 -2.82 -42.30
C ASP A 609 -11.17 -1.72 -41.25
N ASP A 610 -10.94 -2.03 -39.97
CA ASP A 610 -11.04 -1.07 -38.88
C ASP A 610 -9.80 -0.18 -38.85
N ALA A 611 -8.62 -0.74 -39.09
CA ALA A 611 -7.38 0.00 -39.21
C ALA A 611 -7.43 1.02 -40.35
N LEU A 612 -7.95 0.63 -41.52
CA LEU A 612 -8.16 1.54 -42.65
C LEU A 612 -9.05 2.73 -42.27
N ARG A 613 -10.09 2.51 -41.45
CA ARG A 613 -10.96 3.60 -40.96
C ARG A 613 -10.21 4.51 -39.99
N ALA A 614 -9.46 3.95 -39.05
CA ALA A 614 -8.67 4.74 -38.10
C ALA A 614 -7.61 5.61 -38.82
N TYR A 615 -6.85 5.03 -39.75
CA TYR A 615 -5.89 5.78 -40.56
C TYR A 615 -6.56 6.82 -41.45
N ALA A 616 -7.76 6.56 -41.97
CA ALA A 616 -8.51 7.56 -42.74
C ALA A 616 -8.95 8.74 -41.86
N GLU A 617 -9.35 8.51 -40.61
CA GLU A 617 -9.62 9.60 -39.65
C GLU A 617 -8.34 10.39 -39.34
N ALA A 618 -7.22 9.70 -39.09
CA ALA A 618 -5.92 10.36 -38.88
C ALA A 618 -5.54 11.27 -40.07
N LEU A 619 -5.72 10.77 -41.30
CA LEU A 619 -5.40 11.51 -42.54
C LEU A 619 -6.32 12.71 -42.79
N LYS A 620 -7.56 12.73 -42.26
CA LYS A 620 -8.41 13.94 -42.34
C LYS A 620 -7.77 15.12 -41.60
N HIS A 621 -7.03 14.84 -40.53
CA HIS A 621 -6.40 15.86 -39.69
C HIS A 621 -4.96 16.15 -40.13
N SER A 622 -4.26 15.19 -40.74
CA SER A 622 -2.94 15.39 -41.37
C SER A 622 -2.90 14.80 -42.79
N PRO A 623 -3.45 15.50 -43.81
CA PRO A 623 -3.56 14.96 -45.17
C PRO A 623 -2.23 14.67 -45.87
N GLY A 624 -1.13 15.25 -45.36
CA GLY A 624 0.22 15.11 -45.91
C GLY A 624 1.10 14.07 -45.22
N ASP A 625 0.55 13.27 -44.28
CA ASP A 625 1.35 12.23 -43.61
C ASP A 625 1.62 11.04 -44.57
N GLU A 626 2.83 11.00 -45.12
CA GLU A 626 3.27 9.94 -46.04
C GLU A 626 3.29 8.55 -45.37
N GLY A 627 3.52 8.48 -44.06
CA GLY A 627 3.55 7.23 -43.30
C GLY A 627 2.17 6.59 -43.23
N ILE A 628 1.16 7.37 -42.86
CA ILE A 628 -0.24 6.91 -42.80
C ILE A 628 -0.74 6.53 -44.21
N GLN A 629 -0.45 7.35 -45.23
CA GLN A 629 -0.82 7.03 -46.61
C GLN A 629 -0.22 5.70 -47.07
N ARG A 630 1.04 5.44 -46.73
CA ARG A 630 1.71 4.18 -47.04
C ARG A 630 1.03 3.00 -46.33
N HIS A 631 0.68 3.11 -45.06
CA HIS A 631 -0.05 2.06 -44.33
C HIS A 631 -1.40 1.75 -44.98
N ILE A 632 -2.15 2.78 -45.41
CA ILE A 632 -3.42 2.60 -46.13
C ILE A 632 -3.18 1.84 -47.46
N LEU A 633 -2.19 2.24 -48.26
CA LEU A 633 -1.86 1.59 -49.53
C LEU A 633 -1.44 0.12 -49.35
N GLU A 634 -0.63 -0.17 -48.33
CA GLU A 634 -0.19 -1.53 -48.00
C GLU A 634 -1.38 -2.43 -47.63
N LEU A 635 -2.29 -1.94 -46.79
CA LEU A 635 -3.52 -2.68 -46.41
C LEU A 635 -4.46 -2.89 -47.61
N GLN A 636 -4.60 -1.88 -48.48
CA GLN A 636 -5.41 -2.00 -49.69
C GLN A 636 -4.80 -2.99 -50.68
N ALA A 637 -3.48 -2.97 -50.87
CA ALA A 637 -2.78 -3.93 -51.73
C ALA A 637 -2.92 -5.37 -51.21
N ALA A 638 -2.81 -5.58 -49.91
CA ALA A 638 -3.03 -6.89 -49.28
C ALA A 638 -4.47 -7.42 -49.51
N LYS A 639 -5.47 -6.53 -49.53
CA LYS A 639 -6.87 -6.88 -49.81
C LYS A 639 -7.12 -7.25 -51.28
N VAL A 640 -6.34 -6.69 -52.21
CA VAL A 640 -6.42 -6.99 -53.65
C VAL A 640 -5.83 -8.39 -53.97
N ASP A 641 -4.90 -8.88 -53.14
CA ASP A 641 -4.33 -10.23 -53.26
C ASP A 641 -5.32 -11.36 -52.84
N ASP A 642 -6.42 -11.02 -52.14
CA ASP A 642 -7.59 -11.87 -51.86
C ASP A 642 -8.51 -11.99 -53.11
N SER A 643 -7.86 -12.13 -54.28
CA SER A 643 -8.39 -12.17 -55.64
C SER A 643 -9.62 -13.09 -55.80
N GLY A 644 -10.49 -12.79 -56.77
CA GLY A 644 -11.78 -13.49 -56.99
C GLY A 644 -11.71 -15.03 -57.04
N ILE A 645 -10.54 -15.61 -57.34
CA ILE A 645 -10.28 -17.05 -57.26
C ILE A 645 -10.42 -17.60 -55.83
N PHE A 646 -10.06 -16.84 -54.79
CA PHE A 646 -10.26 -17.24 -53.39
C PHE A 646 -11.74 -17.39 -53.06
N GLN A 647 -12.58 -16.47 -53.52
CA GLN A 647 -14.02 -16.56 -53.32
C GLN A 647 -14.65 -17.71 -54.13
N GLU A 648 -14.21 -17.91 -55.37
CA GLU A 648 -14.69 -19.01 -56.22
C GLU A 648 -14.30 -20.38 -55.64
N LEU A 649 -13.08 -20.51 -55.11
CA LEU A 649 -12.61 -21.72 -54.40
C LEU A 649 -13.45 -22.04 -53.16
N PHE A 650 -13.92 -21.04 -52.40
CA PHE A 650 -14.83 -21.28 -51.27
C PHE A 650 -16.23 -21.74 -51.67
N GLY A 651 -16.62 -21.51 -52.93
CA GLY A 651 -17.84 -22.06 -53.50
C GLY A 651 -17.80 -23.58 -53.69
N ILE A 652 -16.60 -24.17 -53.72
CA ILE A 652 -16.41 -25.61 -53.98
C ILE A 652 -16.43 -26.39 -52.66
N LYS A 653 -17.39 -27.31 -52.55
CA LYS A 653 -17.62 -28.10 -51.35
C LYS A 653 -16.37 -28.92 -50.97
N GLY A 654 -15.83 -28.64 -49.79
CA GLY A 654 -14.63 -29.33 -49.27
C GLY A 654 -13.33 -28.52 -49.40
N ILE A 655 -13.38 -27.29 -49.92
CA ILE A 655 -12.27 -26.34 -49.92
C ILE A 655 -12.50 -25.27 -48.85
N GLY A 656 -11.63 -25.23 -47.84
CA GLY A 656 -11.59 -24.20 -46.82
C GLY A 656 -10.34 -23.32 -46.95
N LYS A 657 -10.21 -22.28 -46.10
CA LYS A 657 -9.13 -21.26 -46.16
C LYS A 657 -7.73 -21.86 -46.31
N ALA A 658 -7.41 -22.92 -45.55
CA ALA A 658 -6.10 -23.56 -45.60
C ALA A 658 -5.80 -24.28 -46.93
N ARG A 659 -6.82 -24.90 -47.55
CA ARG A 659 -6.65 -25.60 -48.84
C ARG A 659 -6.62 -24.62 -50.01
N ALA A 660 -7.45 -23.57 -49.97
CA ALA A 660 -7.44 -22.50 -50.97
C ALA A 660 -6.08 -21.80 -51.02
N LYS A 661 -5.54 -21.44 -49.84
CA LYS A 661 -4.19 -20.86 -49.74
C LYS A 661 -3.10 -21.81 -50.24
N ALA A 662 -3.15 -23.09 -49.88
CA ALA A 662 -2.16 -24.07 -50.34
C ALA A 662 -2.17 -24.29 -51.87
N LEU A 663 -3.33 -24.18 -52.52
CA LEU A 663 -3.45 -24.25 -53.98
C LEU A 663 -2.84 -23.01 -54.65
N ILE A 664 -3.06 -21.83 -54.09
CA ILE A 664 -2.53 -20.57 -54.61
C ILE A 664 -1.01 -20.48 -54.42
N ASP A 665 -0.53 -20.88 -53.25
CA ASP A 665 0.91 -20.99 -52.94
C ASP A 665 1.60 -22.02 -53.85
N ALA A 666 0.88 -23.05 -54.30
CA ALA A 666 1.36 -24.04 -55.28
C ALA A 666 1.34 -23.53 -56.74
N GLY A 667 0.93 -22.29 -56.98
CA GLY A 667 0.99 -21.63 -58.28
C GLY A 667 -0.34 -21.59 -59.06
N PHE A 668 -1.44 -22.09 -58.51
CA PHE A 668 -2.76 -22.03 -59.15
C PHE A 668 -3.47 -20.71 -58.78
N LYS A 669 -3.17 -19.64 -59.53
CA LYS A 669 -3.61 -18.28 -59.19
C LYS A 669 -4.81 -17.79 -60.00
N THR A 670 -5.13 -18.46 -61.11
CA THR A 670 -6.23 -18.10 -62.01
C THR A 670 -7.10 -19.31 -62.37
N ALA A 671 -8.34 -19.10 -62.79
CA ALA A 671 -9.25 -20.16 -63.24
C ALA A 671 -8.66 -20.98 -64.41
N GLU A 672 -7.86 -20.35 -65.28
CA GLU A 672 -7.16 -21.04 -66.37
C GLU A 672 -6.08 -22.00 -65.87
N ASP A 673 -5.37 -21.66 -64.80
CA ASP A 673 -4.36 -22.53 -64.20
C ASP A 673 -5.01 -23.81 -63.68
N PHE A 674 -6.19 -23.70 -63.05
CA PHE A 674 -6.97 -24.86 -62.61
C PHE A 674 -7.49 -25.70 -63.78
N ALA A 675 -8.03 -25.08 -64.83
CA ALA A 675 -8.58 -25.83 -65.97
C ALA A 675 -7.52 -26.59 -66.79
N LYS A 676 -6.29 -26.05 -66.88
CA LYS A 676 -5.15 -26.67 -67.59
C LYS A 676 -4.43 -27.74 -66.75
N ALA A 677 -4.63 -27.76 -65.44
CA ALA A 677 -4.01 -28.74 -64.54
C ALA A 677 -4.50 -30.18 -64.81
N THR A 678 -3.70 -31.16 -64.41
CA THR A 678 -4.15 -32.57 -64.29
C THR A 678 -4.53 -32.89 -62.85
N ALA A 679 -5.34 -33.93 -62.65
CA ALA A 679 -5.71 -34.37 -61.30
C ALA A 679 -4.47 -34.75 -60.46
N LYS A 680 -3.39 -35.20 -61.11
CA LYS A 680 -2.10 -35.50 -60.46
C LYS A 680 -1.41 -34.23 -59.93
N ASP A 681 -1.50 -33.13 -60.67
CA ASP A 681 -0.89 -31.85 -60.28
C ASP A 681 -1.62 -31.24 -59.07
N LEU A 682 -2.95 -31.29 -59.05
CA LEU A 682 -3.75 -30.82 -57.92
C LEU A 682 -3.58 -31.70 -56.67
N MET A 683 -3.49 -33.03 -56.83
CA MET A 683 -3.23 -33.95 -55.73
C MET A 683 -1.81 -33.84 -55.15
N SER A 684 -0.88 -33.18 -55.84
CA SER A 684 0.45 -32.88 -55.28
C SER A 684 0.37 -31.88 -54.12
N VAL A 685 -0.72 -31.10 -54.05
CA VAL A 685 -0.99 -30.15 -52.97
C VAL A 685 -1.54 -30.88 -51.75
N LYS A 686 -0.87 -30.72 -50.60
CA LYS A 686 -1.17 -31.44 -49.36
C LYS A 686 -2.62 -31.24 -48.93
N GLY A 687 -3.36 -32.34 -48.81
CA GLY A 687 -4.76 -32.34 -48.35
C GLY A 687 -5.81 -32.25 -49.47
N ILE A 688 -5.40 -32.26 -50.74
CA ILE A 688 -6.29 -32.44 -51.88
C ILE A 688 -6.44 -33.94 -52.16
N THR A 689 -7.68 -34.43 -52.11
CA THR A 689 -8.01 -35.82 -52.44
C THR A 689 -8.32 -35.96 -53.93
N ARG A 690 -8.25 -37.18 -54.48
CA ARG A 690 -8.60 -37.43 -55.88
C ARG A 690 -9.98 -36.89 -56.26
N LYS A 691 -10.98 -37.17 -55.41
CA LYS A 691 -12.34 -36.66 -55.58
C LYS A 691 -12.38 -35.13 -55.63
N LEU A 692 -11.68 -34.46 -54.71
CA LEU A 692 -11.64 -32.99 -54.67
C LEU A 692 -10.89 -32.39 -55.86
N ALA A 693 -9.86 -33.06 -56.37
CA ALA A 693 -9.16 -32.68 -57.59
C ALA A 693 -10.06 -32.80 -58.82
N ASP A 694 -10.85 -33.86 -58.91
CA ASP A 694 -11.82 -34.05 -59.99
C ASP A 694 -12.93 -32.97 -59.93
N ASP A 695 -13.47 -32.70 -58.74
CA ASP A 695 -14.48 -31.65 -58.50
C ASP A 695 -13.95 -30.24 -58.88
N LEU A 696 -12.67 -29.95 -58.58
CA LEU A 696 -11.98 -28.71 -58.96
C LEU A 696 -11.86 -28.56 -60.47
N LEU A 697 -11.43 -29.63 -61.17
CA LEU A 697 -11.28 -29.62 -62.62
C LEU A 697 -12.62 -29.46 -63.32
N GLU A 698 -13.66 -30.14 -62.84
CA GLU A 698 -15.01 -30.05 -63.37
C GLU A 698 -15.56 -28.63 -63.23
N HIS A 699 -15.45 -28.05 -62.03
CA HIS A 699 -15.93 -26.69 -61.75
C HIS A 699 -15.26 -25.63 -62.63
N PHE A 700 -13.92 -25.62 -62.68
CA PHE A 700 -13.19 -24.58 -63.43
C PHE A 700 -13.23 -24.77 -64.95
N ARG A 701 -13.35 -26.01 -65.45
CA ARG A 701 -13.55 -26.24 -66.89
C ARG A 701 -14.96 -25.90 -67.35
N ALA A 702 -15.97 -26.15 -66.51
CA ALA A 702 -17.34 -25.73 -66.78
C ALA A 702 -17.46 -24.21 -66.77
N SER A 703 -16.93 -23.55 -65.74
CA SER A 703 -16.90 -22.08 -65.62
C SER A 703 -16.23 -21.41 -66.83
N LEU A 704 -15.09 -21.94 -67.29
CA LEU A 704 -14.41 -21.43 -68.50
C LEU A 704 -15.11 -21.76 -69.83
N ALA A 705 -15.92 -22.83 -69.88
CA ALA A 705 -16.70 -23.17 -71.05
C ALA A 705 -17.98 -22.32 -71.16
N GLU A 706 -18.55 -21.88 -70.04
CA GLU A 706 -19.68 -20.93 -70.00
C GLU A 706 -19.22 -19.48 -70.27
N ALA A 707 -17.98 -19.15 -69.92
CA ALA A 707 -17.40 -17.82 -70.16
C ALA A 707 -16.89 -17.59 -71.61
N ARG A 708 -16.77 -18.66 -72.41
CA ARG A 708 -16.35 -18.63 -73.83
C ARG A 708 -17.56 -18.74 -74.75
#